data_AF-A0A8X6TML1-F1
#
_entry.id   AF-A0A8X6TML1-F1
#
_cell.length_a   1.000
_cell.length_b   1.000
_cell.length_c   1.000
_cell.angle_alpha   90.00
_cell.angle_beta   90.00
_cell.angle_gamma   90.00
#
_symmetry.space_group_name_H-M   'P 1'
#
loop_
_entity.id
_entity.type
_entity.pdbx_description
1 polymer ?
#
loop_
_entity_poly.entity_id
_entity_poly.type
_entity_poly.pdbx_seq_one_letter_code
_entity_poly.pdbx_strand_id
1 'polypeptide(L)'
;MDNTCFLCDKSFSTASNLRRHARLIHNVENKVSTCRQMKCNVCSEELVSMKALLNHVESAHNIAIEKETKKFDTYEAFKIWKEDVEKQTTALYVKNTGSKFNDMKKTTYFYCHRNGFYNARGDKKRTIKMAGSNKINGNCPSKMKVCEDNENQVYVEFTKTHLGHGKDLGRMKITREEKDELARKLEKKIPIEIILDGIRDSFIDRLEMIHLVTRKDLLNLKAEYSISSEGIMDTNDVLSVGKWVHSLQGREDSPVILFKDQNTYDEVLYPGLKSEDFLLVIMNRCQREMLSFYGNDTICLDFTHGMNAYGFDLATILVLDDKREGFPAAFILSNRQDSKALSVAFAAIKEHVSISPKVMMTDDTESFLNAWRTVFGVPEKRLLCTWHVDRSWRRSIVKLIKKPENQIQAYNVVRCLLMETEEEAFYIMLQEALKIFNETDEFRAFKNYFEHVYCKRTEAWAYCHRKWLGINTNMHIESMHRTIKYVYLLGKKVKRLDRALFYLMKFVRDRVFDRLICLEKGKISSKIAQLRKRHKVGQELTSLCIRKNEEEWSVASTKSNEIYIVKKNVACSEGCTLMCKECKQCLHNFTCTCIDNAIQWNMCKHIHYICSRNLNEINSAVPEDEGLSVHSPIVDEEEMVICEDRKFLEKATLVDNLRATATRKTTSKEEFQKKCTELINTISPELYDNVLSFLQNASDSSHFLSQANQEAVPKNLNKEPPNKKIKTQRYVSTKKKTSQKASTTFRKPTQEECQSISSSLILTAKTKQE
;
A
#
# COMPACT_ATOMS: atom_id res chain seq x y z
N MET A 1 -30.49 -44.75 35.19
CA MET A 1 -29.83 -45.33 36.38
C MET A 1 -30.80 -45.14 37.52
N ASP A 2 -31.58 -46.17 37.84
CA ASP A 2 -32.52 -46.11 38.93
C ASP A 2 -31.74 -46.07 40.25
N ASN A 3 -32.00 -45.02 41.04
CA ASN A 3 -31.39 -44.84 42.35
C ASN A 3 -32.20 -45.62 43.40
N THR A 4 -32.43 -46.90 43.14
CA THR A 4 -33.12 -47.85 43.99
C THR A 4 -32.14 -48.59 44.91
N CYS A 5 -32.52 -48.79 46.16
CA CYS A 5 -31.69 -49.51 47.11
C CYS A 5 -31.78 -51.01 46.88
N PHE A 6 -30.68 -51.65 46.49
CA PHE A 6 -30.61 -53.09 46.26
C PHE A 6 -30.88 -53.97 47.50
N LEU A 7 -31.03 -53.37 48.69
CA LEU A 7 -31.30 -54.07 49.95
C LEU A 7 -32.74 -53.89 50.46
N CYS A 8 -33.48 -52.90 49.97
CA CYS A 8 -34.86 -52.67 50.40
C CYS A 8 -35.78 -52.06 49.34
N ASP A 9 -35.32 -52.01 48.09
CA ASP A 9 -35.99 -51.49 46.90
C ASP A 9 -36.55 -50.06 47.00
N LYS A 10 -36.15 -49.30 48.03
CA LYS A 10 -36.52 -47.88 48.16
C LYS A 10 -35.86 -47.04 47.08
N SER A 11 -36.67 -46.27 46.37
CA SER A 11 -36.24 -45.36 45.30
C SER A 11 -35.88 -44.00 45.86
N PHE A 12 -34.76 -43.42 45.41
CA PHE A 12 -34.31 -42.09 45.84
C PHE A 12 -34.16 -41.14 44.66
N SER A 13 -34.42 -39.86 44.88
CA SER A 13 -34.27 -38.82 43.85
C SER A 13 -32.81 -38.63 43.39
N THR A 14 -31.83 -38.99 44.22
CA THR A 14 -30.41 -38.88 43.88
C THR A 14 -29.58 -40.03 44.45
N ALA A 15 -28.52 -40.41 43.73
CA ALA A 15 -27.55 -41.43 44.16
C ALA A 15 -26.88 -41.11 45.52
N SER A 16 -26.80 -39.83 45.88
CA SER A 16 -26.26 -39.38 47.17
C SER A 16 -27.22 -39.69 48.33
N ASN A 17 -28.53 -39.51 48.11
CA ASN A 17 -29.56 -39.86 49.09
C ASN A 17 -29.66 -41.37 49.28
N LEU A 18 -29.57 -42.14 48.18
CA LEU A 18 -29.48 -43.60 48.24
C LEU A 18 -28.26 -44.05 49.06
N ARG A 19 -27.07 -43.50 48.79
CA ARG A 19 -25.84 -43.81 49.56
C ARG A 19 -25.93 -43.43 51.02
N ARG A 20 -26.63 -42.34 51.38
CA ARG A 20 -26.89 -41.97 52.77
C ARG A 20 -27.85 -42.94 53.44
N HIS A 21 -28.92 -43.33 52.74
CA HIS A 21 -29.88 -44.33 53.21
C HIS A 21 -29.24 -45.70 53.45
N ALA A 22 -28.44 -46.21 52.50
CA ALA A 22 -27.74 -47.48 52.64
C ALA A 22 -26.77 -47.49 53.84
N ARG A 23 -26.17 -46.34 54.17
CA ARG A 23 -25.30 -46.20 55.33
C ARG A 23 -26.05 -46.19 56.65
N LEU A 24 -27.14 -45.43 56.73
CA LEU A 24 -27.88 -45.22 57.98
C LEU A 24 -28.85 -46.36 58.31
N ILE A 25 -29.42 -47.01 57.30
CA ILE A 25 -30.47 -48.03 57.48
C ILE A 25 -29.92 -49.45 57.32
N HIS A 26 -28.95 -49.65 56.43
CA HIS A 26 -28.39 -50.98 56.16
C HIS A 26 -26.97 -51.18 56.70
N ASN A 27 -26.43 -50.18 57.41
CA ASN A 27 -25.09 -50.19 57.98
C ASN A 27 -23.97 -50.59 57.00
N VAL A 28 -24.19 -50.31 55.70
CA VAL A 28 -23.24 -50.64 54.65
C VAL A 28 -22.11 -49.62 54.71
N GLU A 29 -20.95 -50.05 55.20
CA GLU A 29 -19.72 -49.28 55.11
C GLU A 29 -19.30 -49.18 53.64
N ASN A 30 -19.35 -47.97 53.09
CA ASN A 30 -18.85 -47.72 51.75
C ASN A 30 -17.32 -47.88 51.76
N LYS A 31 -16.80 -49.01 51.25
CA LYS A 31 -15.36 -49.25 51.07
C LYS A 31 -14.66 -48.35 50.03
N VAL A 32 -15.29 -47.30 49.53
CA VAL A 32 -14.63 -46.30 48.67
C VAL A 32 -15.17 -44.92 49.03
N SER A 33 -14.40 -44.14 49.77
CA SER A 33 -14.56 -42.69 49.80
C SER A 33 -14.31 -42.16 48.38
N THR A 34 -15.36 -41.99 47.60
CA THR A 34 -15.30 -41.33 46.26
C THR A 34 -14.95 -39.83 46.35
N CYS A 35 -14.43 -39.37 47.48
CA CYS A 35 -13.90 -38.02 47.62
C CYS A 35 -12.54 -38.00 46.92
N ARG A 36 -12.44 -37.30 45.77
CA ARG A 36 -11.14 -37.06 45.11
C ARG A 36 -10.14 -36.58 46.16
N GLN A 37 -9.12 -37.39 46.43
CA GLN A 37 -8.04 -37.03 47.33
C GLN A 37 -7.36 -35.75 46.80
N MET A 38 -7.18 -34.78 47.69
CA MET A 38 -6.54 -33.50 47.40
C MET A 38 -5.04 -33.67 47.57
N LYS A 39 -4.26 -33.42 46.52
CA LYS A 39 -2.80 -33.51 46.60
C LYS A 39 -2.20 -32.22 47.14
N CYS A 40 -1.20 -32.34 48.01
CA CYS A 40 -0.35 -31.24 48.41
C CYS A 40 0.53 -30.82 47.23
N ASN A 41 0.54 -29.54 46.85
CA ASN A 41 1.33 -29.06 45.71
C ASN A 41 2.84 -28.93 46.03
N VAL A 42 3.25 -29.22 47.26
CA VAL A 42 4.66 -29.15 47.71
C VAL A 42 5.28 -30.55 47.78
N CYS A 43 4.62 -31.51 48.42
CA CYS A 43 5.13 -32.88 48.61
C CYS A 43 4.30 -33.98 47.93
N SER A 44 3.22 -33.63 47.22
CA SER A 44 2.30 -34.57 46.54
C SER A 44 1.52 -35.53 47.44
N GLU A 45 1.54 -35.35 48.77
CA GLU A 45 0.75 -36.15 49.72
C GLU A 45 -0.77 -36.02 49.46
N GLU A 46 -1.48 -37.15 49.56
CA GLU A 46 -2.91 -37.25 49.27
C GLU A 46 -3.76 -37.07 50.54
N LEU A 47 -4.62 -36.05 50.54
CA LEU A 47 -5.38 -35.60 51.70
C LEU A 47 -6.88 -35.65 51.45
N VAL A 48 -7.66 -35.94 52.50
CA VAL A 48 -9.11 -36.19 52.39
C VAL A 48 -9.97 -34.93 52.31
N SER A 49 -9.44 -33.76 52.67
CA SER A 49 -10.18 -32.50 52.66
C SER A 49 -9.29 -31.26 52.55
N MET A 50 -9.87 -30.12 52.19
CA MET A 50 -9.14 -28.85 52.12
C MET A 50 -8.63 -28.42 53.51
N LYS A 51 -9.39 -28.70 54.58
CA LYS A 51 -8.95 -28.40 55.96
C LYS A 51 -7.74 -29.24 56.33
N ALA A 52 -7.74 -30.54 55.98
CA ALA A 52 -6.58 -31.41 56.18
C ALA A 52 -5.37 -30.92 55.38
N LEU A 53 -5.57 -30.45 54.14
CA LEU A 53 -4.51 -29.87 53.33
C LEU A 53 -3.90 -28.61 53.93
N LEU A 54 -4.71 -27.68 54.44
CA LEU A 54 -4.20 -26.48 55.10
C LEU A 54 -3.38 -26.84 56.35
N ASN A 55 -3.91 -27.72 57.20
CA ASN A 55 -3.22 -28.16 58.41
C ASN A 55 -1.89 -28.86 58.10
N HIS A 56 -1.87 -29.74 57.09
CA HIS A 56 -0.66 -30.40 56.62
C HIS A 56 0.37 -29.38 56.10
N VAL A 57 -0.06 -28.38 55.35
CA VAL A 57 0.85 -27.34 54.85
C VAL A 57 1.44 -26.51 55.99
N GLU A 58 0.65 -26.19 57.02
CA GLU A 58 1.14 -25.48 58.21
C GLU A 58 2.10 -26.33 59.03
N SER A 59 1.80 -27.62 59.27
CA SER A 59 2.62 -28.48 60.14
C SER A 59 3.84 -29.10 59.45
N ALA A 60 3.70 -29.57 58.20
CA ALA A 60 4.73 -30.31 57.49
C ALA A 60 5.60 -29.42 56.59
N HIS A 61 5.13 -28.23 56.20
CA HIS A 61 5.88 -27.29 55.36
C HIS A 61 6.17 -25.96 56.03
N ASN A 62 5.67 -25.73 57.24
CA ASN A 62 5.84 -24.48 57.99
C ASN A 62 5.42 -23.23 57.17
N ILE A 63 4.40 -23.37 56.32
CA ILE A 63 3.85 -22.27 55.52
C ILE A 63 2.57 -21.78 56.22
N ALA A 64 2.62 -20.57 56.78
CA ALA A 64 1.47 -19.96 57.44
C ALA A 64 0.37 -19.58 56.44
N ILE A 65 -0.89 -19.92 56.75
CA ILE A 65 -2.05 -19.56 55.93
C ILE A 65 -2.63 -18.23 56.43
N GLU A 66 -2.23 -17.15 55.75
CA GLU A 66 -2.68 -15.80 56.08
C GLU A 66 -4.14 -15.58 55.70
N LYS A 67 -4.93 -15.09 56.67
CA LYS A 67 -6.34 -14.73 56.49
C LYS A 67 -6.59 -13.32 56.97
N GLU A 68 -7.45 -12.61 56.26
CA GLU A 68 -7.92 -11.28 56.61
C GLU A 68 -9.45 -11.22 56.52
N THR A 69 -10.08 -10.48 57.42
CA THR A 69 -11.52 -10.17 57.32
C THR A 69 -11.70 -8.69 57.03
N LYS A 70 -12.48 -8.36 55.99
CA LYS A 70 -12.84 -6.99 55.63
C LYS A 70 -14.35 -6.81 55.60
N LYS A 71 -14.78 -5.58 55.88
CA LYS A 71 -16.17 -5.13 55.83
C LYS A 71 -16.29 -4.01 54.80
N PHE A 72 -17.31 -4.05 53.95
CA PHE A 72 -17.61 -3.04 52.95
C PHE A 72 -19.08 -2.64 53.05
N ASP A 73 -19.35 -1.35 52.84
CA ASP A 73 -20.71 -0.81 52.90
C ASP A 73 -21.54 -1.15 51.66
N THR A 74 -20.86 -1.43 50.53
CA THR A 74 -21.50 -1.80 49.26
C THR A 74 -20.75 -2.92 48.56
N TYR A 75 -21.47 -3.65 47.70
CA TYR A 75 -20.87 -4.67 46.84
C TYR A 75 -19.92 -4.07 45.80
N GLU A 76 -20.17 -2.84 45.35
CA GLU A 76 -19.30 -2.07 44.45
C GLU A 76 -17.95 -1.76 45.10
N ALA A 77 -17.93 -1.33 46.36
CA ALA A 77 -16.69 -1.10 47.09
C ALA A 77 -15.85 -2.39 47.22
N PHE A 78 -16.51 -3.54 47.44
CA PHE A 78 -15.86 -4.84 47.40
C PHE A 78 -15.26 -5.16 46.01
N LYS A 79 -15.97 -4.87 44.91
CA LYS A 79 -15.43 -5.12 43.55
C LYS A 79 -14.16 -4.32 43.29
N ILE A 80 -14.14 -3.03 43.66
CA ILE A 80 -12.96 -2.17 43.49
C ILE A 80 -11.78 -2.73 44.28
N TRP A 81 -12.01 -3.09 45.55
CA TRP A 81 -10.97 -3.71 46.37
C TRP A 81 -10.49 -5.05 45.81
N LYS A 82 -11.40 -5.89 45.32
CA LYS A 82 -11.07 -7.17 44.69
C LYS A 82 -10.17 -6.95 43.47
N GLU A 83 -10.48 -5.98 42.61
CA GLU A 83 -9.66 -5.67 41.42
C GLU A 83 -8.25 -5.20 41.78
N ASP A 84 -8.11 -4.38 42.83
CA ASP A 84 -6.82 -3.95 43.36
C ASP A 84 -5.99 -5.16 43.88
N VAL A 85 -6.63 -6.05 44.66
CA VAL A 85 -5.99 -7.30 45.11
C VAL A 85 -5.57 -8.18 43.93
N GLU A 86 -6.40 -8.30 42.89
CA GLU A 86 -6.09 -9.08 41.68
C GLU A 86 -4.86 -8.53 40.94
N LYS A 87 -4.72 -7.19 40.87
CA LYS A 87 -3.54 -6.51 40.30
C LYS A 87 -2.28 -6.76 41.13
N GLN A 88 -2.35 -6.60 42.45
CA GLN A 88 -1.20 -6.76 43.35
C GLN A 88 -0.70 -8.21 43.44
N THR A 89 -1.62 -9.17 43.45
CA THR A 89 -1.32 -10.60 43.59
C THR A 89 -1.08 -11.32 42.26
N THR A 90 -1.39 -10.68 41.12
CA THR A 90 -1.35 -11.31 39.79
C THR A 90 -2.18 -12.60 39.75
N ALA A 91 -3.35 -12.56 40.41
CA ALA A 91 -4.25 -13.70 40.51
C ALA A 91 -5.69 -13.24 40.46
N LEU A 92 -6.47 -13.75 39.50
CA LEU A 92 -7.91 -13.53 39.41
C LEU A 92 -8.69 -14.41 40.39
N TYR A 93 -9.76 -13.88 40.97
CA TYR A 93 -10.71 -14.55 41.87
C TYR A 93 -12.04 -14.77 41.15
N VAL A 94 -12.31 -16.02 40.79
CA VAL A 94 -13.44 -16.42 39.94
C VAL A 94 -14.48 -17.21 40.72
N LYS A 95 -15.75 -16.97 40.39
CA LYS A 95 -16.89 -17.70 40.92
C LYS A 95 -17.07 -19.02 40.14
N ASN A 96 -16.76 -20.15 40.77
CA ASN A 96 -16.87 -21.49 40.16
C ASN A 96 -18.19 -22.21 40.48
N THR A 97 -18.93 -21.74 41.49
CA THR A 97 -20.18 -22.34 41.96
C THR A 97 -21.26 -21.28 42.12
N GLY A 98 -22.53 -21.70 42.09
CA GLY A 98 -23.66 -20.83 42.44
C GLY A 98 -23.51 -20.23 43.85
N SER A 99 -24.17 -19.09 44.07
CA SER A 99 -24.25 -18.50 45.41
C SER A 99 -25.12 -19.38 46.30
N LYS A 100 -24.76 -19.48 47.58
CA LYS A 100 -25.58 -20.17 48.59
C LYS A 100 -26.46 -19.14 49.27
N PHE A 101 -27.73 -19.48 49.44
CA PHE A 101 -28.71 -18.67 50.13
C PHE A 101 -29.11 -19.37 51.42
N ASN A 102 -29.13 -18.61 52.50
CA ASN A 102 -29.83 -18.95 53.73
C ASN A 102 -30.83 -17.82 54.01
N ASP A 103 -31.83 -18.02 54.87
CA ASP A 103 -32.98 -17.12 55.08
C ASP A 103 -32.63 -15.65 55.38
N MET A 104 -31.37 -15.34 55.72
CA MET A 104 -30.89 -13.99 56.03
C MET A 104 -29.57 -13.57 55.33
N LYS A 105 -28.92 -14.47 54.57
CA LYS A 105 -27.56 -14.20 54.04
C LYS A 105 -27.30 -14.88 52.70
N LYS A 106 -26.69 -14.13 51.77
CA LYS A 106 -26.16 -14.65 50.51
C LYS A 106 -24.65 -14.82 50.60
N THR A 107 -24.18 -16.06 50.48
CA THR A 107 -22.74 -16.38 50.51
C THR A 107 -22.23 -16.73 49.12
N THR A 108 -21.18 -16.05 48.67
CA THR A 108 -20.51 -16.27 47.39
C THR A 108 -19.03 -16.59 47.61
N TYR A 109 -18.53 -17.65 46.97
CA TYR A 109 -17.13 -18.02 47.02
C TYR A 109 -16.43 -17.66 45.71
N PHE A 110 -15.35 -16.90 45.80
CA PHE A 110 -14.43 -16.66 44.70
C PHE A 110 -13.12 -17.39 44.99
N TYR A 111 -12.69 -18.22 44.06
CA TYR A 111 -11.45 -18.99 44.19
C TYR A 111 -10.42 -18.43 43.23
N CYS A 112 -9.13 -18.55 43.57
CA CYS A 112 -8.06 -18.28 42.61
C CYS A 112 -8.33 -19.01 41.28
N HIS A 113 -8.19 -18.32 40.15
CA HIS A 113 -8.45 -18.87 38.81
C HIS A 113 -7.58 -20.08 38.48
N ARG A 114 -6.42 -20.20 39.14
CA ARG A 114 -5.51 -21.34 39.06
C ARG A 114 -6.01 -22.59 39.79
N ASN A 115 -6.91 -22.42 40.77
CA ASN A 115 -7.43 -23.50 41.60
C ASN A 115 -8.21 -24.55 40.79
N GLY A 116 -7.89 -25.83 41.03
CA GLY A 116 -8.62 -26.98 40.54
C GLY A 116 -7.89 -27.75 39.43
N PHE A 117 -8.63 -28.65 38.79
CA PHE A 117 -8.12 -29.56 37.76
C PHE A 117 -8.66 -29.20 36.39
N TYR A 118 -7.80 -29.32 35.37
CA TYR A 118 -8.21 -29.19 33.99
C TYR A 118 -9.11 -30.36 33.60
N ASN A 119 -10.32 -30.06 33.16
CA ASN A 119 -11.21 -31.04 32.55
C ASN A 119 -11.27 -30.73 31.05
N ALA A 120 -10.77 -31.65 30.22
CA ALA A 120 -10.87 -31.52 28.76
C ALA A 120 -12.36 -31.54 28.35
N ARG A 121 -12.75 -30.65 27.44
CA ARG A 121 -14.11 -30.56 26.87
C ARG A 121 -14.02 -30.53 25.34
N GLY A 122 -14.91 -31.26 24.65
CA GLY A 122 -15.01 -31.35 23.18
C GLY A 122 -14.22 -32.49 22.52
N ASP A 123 -14.35 -32.62 21.19
CA ASP A 123 -13.87 -33.75 20.36
C ASP A 123 -12.34 -33.91 20.25
N LYS A 124 -11.54 -33.29 21.13
CA LYS A 124 -10.06 -33.34 21.15
C LYS A 124 -9.36 -32.91 19.82
N LYS A 125 -10.06 -32.28 18.88
CA LYS A 125 -9.50 -31.80 17.59
C LYS A 125 -8.51 -30.64 17.70
N ARG A 126 -8.42 -29.95 18.84
CA ARG A 126 -7.48 -28.84 19.08
C ARG A 126 -6.44 -29.24 20.12
N THR A 127 -5.16 -29.05 19.77
CA THR A 127 -4.04 -29.18 20.69
C THR A 127 -4.11 -28.11 21.79
N ILE A 128 -3.69 -28.49 23.01
CA ILE A 128 -3.61 -27.55 24.13
C ILE A 128 -2.54 -26.50 23.79
N LYS A 129 -2.78 -25.24 24.17
CA LYS A 129 -1.80 -24.16 23.99
C LYS A 129 -0.47 -24.52 24.67
N MET A 130 0.65 -23.98 24.19
CA MET A 130 1.97 -24.18 24.83
C MET A 130 1.97 -23.81 26.32
N ALA A 131 1.24 -22.76 26.68
CA ALA A 131 1.08 -22.36 28.08
C ALA A 131 0.30 -23.40 28.91
N GLY A 132 -0.32 -24.42 28.34
CA GLY A 132 -1.13 -25.38 29.08
C GLY A 132 -2.44 -24.80 29.63
N SER A 133 -3.11 -25.57 30.50
CA SER A 133 -4.33 -25.13 31.19
C SER A 133 -4.06 -24.00 32.19
N ASN A 134 -5.04 -23.12 32.39
CA ASN A 134 -5.00 -22.18 33.51
C ASN A 134 -5.06 -22.87 34.88
N LYS A 135 -5.49 -24.13 34.95
CA LYS A 135 -5.58 -24.90 36.19
C LYS A 135 -4.23 -25.54 36.51
N ILE A 136 -3.80 -25.45 37.78
CA ILE A 136 -2.54 -26.06 38.25
C ILE A 136 -2.64 -27.57 38.45
N ASN A 137 -3.81 -28.17 38.18
CA ASN A 137 -4.09 -29.57 38.48
C ASN A 137 -3.84 -29.91 39.96
N GLY A 138 -4.26 -28.98 40.81
CA GLY A 138 -4.00 -28.98 42.23
C GLY A 138 -4.88 -27.95 42.91
N ASN A 139 -4.77 -27.87 44.23
CA ASN A 139 -5.65 -27.03 45.03
C ASN A 139 -4.88 -25.80 45.51
N CYS A 140 -5.32 -24.63 45.07
CA CYS A 140 -4.81 -23.36 45.58
C CYS A 140 -5.73 -22.91 46.72
N PRO A 141 -5.20 -22.66 47.93
CA PRO A 141 -6.03 -22.32 49.09
C PRO A 141 -6.57 -20.89 49.04
N SER A 142 -5.95 -20.01 48.24
CA SER A 142 -6.37 -18.63 48.07
C SER A 142 -7.80 -18.51 47.53
N LYS A 143 -8.63 -17.81 48.29
CA LYS A 143 -10.07 -17.63 48.05
C LYS A 143 -10.63 -16.46 48.85
N MET A 144 -11.72 -15.89 48.36
CA MET A 144 -12.55 -14.90 49.05
C MET A 144 -13.92 -15.50 49.31
N LYS A 145 -14.34 -15.57 50.58
CA LYS A 145 -15.71 -15.91 50.98
C LYS A 145 -16.43 -14.61 51.30
N VAL A 146 -17.40 -14.26 50.47
CA VAL A 146 -18.15 -13.01 50.53
C VAL A 146 -19.56 -13.31 51.04
N CYS A 147 -19.94 -12.68 52.15
CA CYS A 147 -21.26 -12.77 52.76
C CYS A 147 -21.96 -11.42 52.66
N GLU A 148 -23.10 -11.39 52.00
CA GLU A 148 -23.98 -10.23 51.87
C GLU A 148 -25.20 -10.46 52.77
N ASP A 149 -25.50 -9.51 53.65
CA ASP A 149 -26.68 -9.53 54.51
C ASP A 149 -27.87 -8.80 53.89
N ASN A 150 -29.01 -8.80 54.59
CA ASN A 150 -30.25 -8.15 54.15
C ASN A 150 -30.17 -6.61 54.12
N GLU A 151 -29.13 -6.02 54.73
CA GLU A 151 -28.87 -4.58 54.77
C GLU A 151 -27.86 -4.16 53.68
N ASN A 152 -27.56 -5.05 52.72
CA ASN A 152 -26.57 -4.90 51.66
C ASN A 152 -25.11 -4.72 52.14
N GLN A 153 -24.83 -5.04 53.40
CA GLN A 153 -23.50 -4.96 53.95
C GLN A 153 -22.68 -6.21 53.60
N VAL A 154 -21.43 -6.02 53.21
CA VAL A 154 -20.60 -7.07 52.63
C VAL A 154 -19.43 -7.41 53.54
N TYR A 155 -19.38 -8.65 53.98
CA TYR A 155 -18.32 -9.21 54.82
C TYR A 155 -17.48 -10.18 54.00
N VAL A 156 -16.16 -9.99 53.98
CA VAL A 156 -15.23 -10.80 53.19
C VAL A 156 -14.19 -11.45 54.07
N GLU A 157 -14.16 -12.78 54.09
CA GLU A 157 -13.06 -13.58 54.64
C GLU A 157 -12.12 -13.96 53.50
N PHE A 158 -10.93 -13.34 53.46
CA PHE A 158 -9.94 -13.49 52.40
C PHE A 158 -8.75 -14.33 52.87
N THR A 159 -8.53 -15.49 52.25
CA THR A 159 -7.31 -16.28 52.41
C THR A 159 -6.30 -15.85 51.35
N LYS A 160 -5.18 -15.24 51.77
CA LYS A 160 -4.18 -14.61 50.88
C LYS A 160 -3.21 -15.61 50.27
N THR A 161 -2.81 -16.62 51.04
CA THR A 161 -1.73 -17.54 50.69
C THR A 161 -2.06 -18.33 49.42
N HIS A 162 -1.15 -18.30 48.43
CA HIS A 162 -1.19 -19.12 47.23
C HIS A 162 -0.22 -20.30 47.36
N LEU A 163 -0.62 -21.48 46.87
CA LEU A 163 0.23 -22.68 46.87
C LEU A 163 0.23 -23.33 45.49
N GLY A 164 1.41 -23.78 45.04
CA GLY A 164 1.59 -24.46 43.76
C GLY A 164 1.65 -23.55 42.53
N HIS A 165 1.67 -22.22 42.71
CA HIS A 165 1.96 -21.26 41.64
C HIS A 165 2.46 -19.92 42.18
N GLY A 166 3.20 -19.17 41.35
CA GLY A 166 3.66 -17.81 41.63
C GLY A 166 2.82 -16.73 40.94
N LYS A 167 3.41 -15.55 40.77
CA LYS A 167 2.85 -14.43 40.00
C LYS A 167 2.98 -14.67 38.49
N ASP A 168 1.96 -15.29 37.91
CA ASP A 168 1.97 -15.68 36.51
C ASP A 168 1.28 -14.63 35.63
N LEU A 169 1.99 -13.54 35.27
CA LEU A 169 1.45 -12.46 34.44
C LEU A 169 0.81 -12.94 33.13
N GLY A 170 1.41 -13.91 32.44
CA GLY A 170 0.89 -14.48 31.19
C GLY A 170 -0.45 -15.22 31.32
N ARG A 171 -1.01 -15.32 32.53
CA ARG A 171 -2.29 -15.98 32.83
C ARG A 171 -3.38 -14.99 33.22
N MET A 172 -2.99 -13.75 33.44
CA MET A 172 -3.90 -12.63 33.53
C MET A 172 -4.57 -12.40 32.16
N LYS A 173 -5.72 -11.73 32.20
CA LYS A 173 -6.43 -11.32 31.00
C LYS A 173 -6.37 -9.80 30.92
N ILE A 174 -6.30 -9.28 29.70
CA ILE A 174 -6.58 -7.87 29.42
C ILE A 174 -8.00 -7.59 29.90
N THR A 175 -8.18 -6.51 30.63
CA THR A 175 -9.49 -6.13 31.18
C THR A 175 -10.43 -5.70 30.06
N ARG A 176 -11.72 -5.57 30.36
CA ARG A 176 -12.69 -5.12 29.36
C ARG A 176 -12.44 -3.66 28.99
N GLU A 177 -12.09 -2.84 29.97
CA GLU A 177 -11.80 -1.42 29.84
C GLU A 177 -10.57 -1.19 28.95
N GLU A 178 -9.51 -1.97 29.17
CA GLU A 178 -8.32 -1.96 28.33
C GLU A 178 -8.63 -2.38 26.88
N LYS A 179 -9.44 -3.43 26.70
CA LYS A 179 -9.89 -3.84 25.37
C LYS A 179 -10.70 -2.75 24.68
N ASP A 180 -11.61 -2.10 25.38
CA ASP A 180 -12.45 -1.02 24.84
C ASP A 180 -11.58 0.19 24.43
N GLU A 181 -10.57 0.55 25.21
CA GLU A 181 -9.64 1.62 24.85
C GLU A 181 -8.78 1.27 23.62
N LEU A 182 -8.29 0.03 23.52
CA LEU A 182 -7.57 -0.45 22.34
C LEU A 182 -8.49 -0.47 21.10
N ALA A 183 -9.74 -0.91 21.26
CA ALA A 183 -10.73 -0.89 20.19
C ALA A 183 -11.00 0.54 19.71
N ARG A 184 -11.15 1.50 20.63
CA ARG A 184 -11.32 2.93 20.31
C ARG A 184 -10.13 3.51 19.53
N LYS A 185 -8.89 3.15 19.92
CA LYS A 185 -7.67 3.53 19.16
C LYS A 185 -7.68 2.93 17.75
N LEU A 186 -8.14 1.69 17.59
CA LEU A 186 -8.27 1.02 16.30
C LEU A 186 -9.38 1.62 15.43
N GLU A 187 -10.52 2.02 15.99
CA GLU A 187 -11.61 2.73 15.30
C GLU A 187 -11.14 4.10 14.79
N LYS A 188 -10.31 4.79 15.57
CA LYS A 188 -9.65 6.04 15.18
C LYS A 188 -8.54 5.85 14.13
N LYS A 189 -8.38 4.64 13.60
CA LYS A 189 -7.41 4.30 12.55
C LYS A 189 -5.95 4.56 12.92
N ILE A 190 -5.63 4.57 14.21
CA ILE A 190 -4.23 4.68 14.66
C ILE A 190 -3.49 3.41 14.21
N PRO A 191 -2.31 3.51 13.58
CA PRO A 191 -1.55 2.34 13.15
C PRO A 191 -1.26 1.39 14.31
N ILE A 192 -1.33 0.08 14.06
CA ILE A 192 -1.11 -0.95 15.08
C ILE A 192 0.28 -0.80 15.72
N GLU A 193 1.27 -0.43 14.92
CA GLU A 193 2.63 -0.17 15.35
C GLU A 193 2.67 0.94 16.40
N ILE A 194 2.04 2.09 16.13
CA ILE A 194 1.95 3.22 17.06
C ILE A 194 1.19 2.85 18.34
N ILE A 195 0.15 2.02 18.23
CA ILE A 195 -0.57 1.52 19.41
C ILE A 195 0.35 0.64 20.27
N LEU A 196 1.10 -0.27 19.66
CA LEU A 196 2.02 -1.16 20.37
C LEU A 196 3.18 -0.39 20.99
N ASP A 197 3.74 0.58 20.29
CA ASP A 197 4.83 1.41 20.79
C ASP A 197 4.36 2.26 21.96
N GLY A 198 3.21 2.94 21.83
CA GLY A 198 2.62 3.68 22.95
C GLY A 198 2.25 2.83 24.18
N ILE A 199 1.96 1.54 24.00
CA ILE A 199 1.79 0.58 25.13
C ILE A 199 3.15 0.23 25.74
N ARG A 200 4.19 0.03 24.93
CA ARG A 200 5.52 -0.30 25.44
C ARG A 200 6.17 0.89 26.12
N ASP A 201 5.93 2.09 25.60
CA ASP A 201 6.43 3.35 26.15
C ASP A 201 5.72 3.74 27.46
N SER A 202 4.55 3.15 27.76
CA SER A 202 3.92 3.29 29.08
C SER A 202 4.56 2.42 30.15
N PHE A 203 5.55 1.60 29.80
CA PHE A 203 6.34 0.84 30.76
C PHE A 203 7.24 1.79 31.56
N ILE A 204 7.08 1.77 32.88
CA ILE A 204 7.96 2.49 33.81
C ILE A 204 8.82 1.45 34.53
N ASP A 205 8.31 0.88 35.64
CA ASP A 205 9.08 -0.08 36.46
C ASP A 205 8.38 -1.44 36.64
N ARG A 206 7.07 -1.53 36.35
CA ARG A 206 6.27 -2.74 36.57
C ARG A 206 5.68 -3.26 35.26
N LEU A 207 6.01 -4.50 34.93
CA LEU A 207 5.42 -5.19 33.78
C LEU A 207 3.99 -5.63 34.08
N GLU A 208 3.03 -5.01 33.40
CA GLU A 208 1.60 -5.38 33.45
C GLU A 208 1.15 -6.18 32.23
N MET A 209 -0.02 -6.81 32.29
CA MET A 209 -0.55 -7.63 31.18
C MET A 209 -0.75 -6.81 29.89
N ILE A 210 -1.16 -5.55 29.98
CA ILE A 210 -1.34 -4.70 28.79
C ILE A 210 -0.07 -4.61 27.93
N HIS A 211 1.13 -4.64 28.54
CA HIS A 211 2.42 -4.60 27.86
C HIS A 211 2.72 -5.86 27.04
N LEU A 212 2.03 -6.97 27.32
CA LEU A 212 2.16 -8.25 26.60
C LEU A 212 1.22 -8.35 25.40
N VAL A 213 0.45 -7.29 25.09
CA VAL A 213 -0.41 -7.23 23.90
C VAL A 213 0.43 -7.43 22.65
N THR A 214 0.02 -8.40 21.83
CA THR A 214 0.68 -8.65 20.54
C THR A 214 -0.10 -8.03 19.39
N ARG A 215 0.56 -7.88 18.25
CA ARG A 215 -0.08 -7.54 16.98
C ARG A 215 -1.27 -8.47 16.67
N LYS A 216 -1.15 -9.75 17.02
CA LYS A 216 -2.21 -10.73 16.76
C LYS A 216 -3.42 -10.48 17.64
N ASP A 217 -3.22 -10.03 18.88
CA ASP A 217 -4.30 -9.68 19.80
C ASP A 217 -5.08 -8.46 19.30
N LEU A 218 -4.40 -7.42 18.83
CA LEU A 218 -5.06 -6.24 18.23
C LEU A 218 -5.86 -6.62 16.96
N LEU A 219 -5.36 -7.54 16.14
CA LEU A 219 -6.11 -8.06 14.99
C LEU A 219 -7.33 -8.89 15.40
N ASN A 220 -7.21 -9.69 16.48
CA ASN A 220 -8.33 -10.45 17.02
C ASN A 220 -9.38 -9.50 17.63
N LEU A 221 -8.93 -8.43 18.30
CA LEU A 221 -9.78 -7.40 18.86
C LEU A 221 -10.55 -6.67 17.76
N LYS A 222 -9.87 -6.33 16.66
CA LYS A 222 -10.50 -5.75 15.48
C LYS A 222 -11.66 -6.60 14.94
N ALA A 223 -11.48 -7.92 14.95
CA ALA A 223 -12.53 -8.86 14.56
C ALA A 223 -13.62 -9.04 15.65
N GLU A 224 -13.24 -9.06 16.94
CA GLU A 224 -14.15 -9.17 18.09
C GLU A 224 -15.13 -7.99 18.13
N TYR A 225 -14.65 -6.78 17.83
CA TYR A 225 -15.42 -5.53 17.81
C TYR A 225 -16.00 -5.19 16.43
N SER A 226 -15.85 -6.07 15.44
CA SER A 226 -16.32 -5.84 14.06
C SER A 226 -15.82 -4.54 13.43
N ILE A 227 -14.64 -4.06 13.85
CA ILE A 227 -14.04 -2.83 13.32
C ILE A 227 -13.63 -3.10 11.87
N SER A 228 -14.33 -2.46 10.93
CA SER A 228 -14.13 -2.72 9.52
C SER A 228 -12.68 -2.45 9.09
N SER A 229 -12.18 -3.32 8.22
CA SER A 229 -10.90 -3.08 7.56
C SER A 229 -11.17 -2.13 6.39
N GLU A 230 -10.34 -1.11 6.21
CA GLU A 230 -10.52 -0.15 5.12
C GLU A 230 -10.72 -0.84 3.78
N GLY A 231 -11.82 -0.52 3.09
CA GLY A 231 -12.14 -1.03 1.76
C GLY A 231 -12.63 -2.49 1.70
N ILE A 232 -12.99 -3.12 2.82
CA ILE A 232 -13.52 -4.49 2.84
C ILE A 232 -14.99 -4.48 3.28
N MET A 233 -15.89 -4.89 2.37
CA MET A 233 -17.33 -5.00 2.63
C MET A 233 -17.81 -6.44 2.83
N ASP A 234 -17.00 -7.43 2.48
CA ASP A 234 -17.28 -8.82 2.76
C ASP A 234 -16.01 -9.61 3.05
N THR A 235 -16.12 -10.64 3.89
CA THR A 235 -15.04 -11.61 4.11
C THR A 235 -14.59 -12.28 2.81
N ASN A 236 -15.50 -12.50 1.86
CA ASN A 236 -15.22 -12.98 0.52
C ASN A 236 -14.89 -11.82 -0.42
N ASP A 237 -13.69 -11.81 -1.00
CA ASP A 237 -13.20 -10.71 -1.85
C ASP A 237 -14.06 -10.50 -3.09
N VAL A 238 -14.52 -11.57 -3.72
CA VAL A 238 -15.39 -11.51 -4.91
C VAL A 238 -16.70 -10.81 -4.56
N LEU A 239 -17.32 -11.20 -3.43
CA LEU A 239 -18.55 -10.57 -2.97
C LEU A 239 -18.32 -9.13 -2.51
N SER A 240 -17.16 -8.84 -1.92
CA SER A 240 -16.77 -7.49 -1.49
C SER A 240 -16.67 -6.54 -2.69
N VAL A 241 -15.97 -6.97 -3.75
CA VAL A 241 -15.87 -6.21 -5.02
C VAL A 241 -17.23 -6.10 -5.69
N GLY A 242 -17.99 -7.20 -5.79
CA GLY A 242 -19.34 -7.18 -6.35
C GLY A 242 -20.27 -6.20 -5.63
N LYS A 243 -20.32 -6.27 -4.29
CA LYS A 243 -21.07 -5.32 -3.45
C LYS A 243 -20.61 -3.88 -3.66
N TRP A 244 -19.30 -3.66 -3.83
CA TRP A 244 -18.76 -2.33 -4.10
C TRP A 244 -19.26 -1.78 -5.43
N VAL A 245 -19.12 -2.56 -6.50
CA VAL A 245 -19.65 -2.16 -7.80
C VAL A 245 -21.16 -1.93 -7.75
N HIS A 246 -21.92 -2.85 -7.16
CA HIS A 246 -23.39 -2.75 -7.09
C HIS A 246 -23.84 -1.53 -6.28
N SER A 247 -23.13 -1.18 -5.19
CA SER A 247 -23.42 0.02 -4.40
C SER A 247 -23.21 1.33 -5.19
N LEU A 248 -22.44 1.27 -6.28
CA LEU A 248 -22.11 2.40 -7.14
C LEU A 248 -22.86 2.38 -8.47
N GLN A 249 -23.54 1.29 -8.82
CA GLN A 249 -24.30 1.18 -10.07
C GLN A 249 -25.52 2.11 -10.05
N GLY A 250 -25.83 2.71 -11.20
CA GLY A 250 -26.98 3.62 -11.37
C GLY A 250 -26.77 5.04 -10.83
N ARG A 251 -25.59 5.34 -10.26
CA ARG A 251 -25.22 6.69 -9.87
C ARG A 251 -24.60 7.45 -11.03
N GLU A 252 -24.95 8.72 -11.18
CA GLU A 252 -24.35 9.60 -12.18
C GLU A 252 -22.84 9.82 -11.92
N ASP A 253 -22.45 9.85 -10.64
CA ASP A 253 -21.07 10.05 -10.20
C ASP A 253 -20.26 8.75 -10.07
N SER A 254 -20.82 7.62 -10.50
CA SER A 254 -20.18 6.31 -10.34
C SER A 254 -18.77 6.30 -10.92
N PRO A 255 -17.75 5.90 -10.15
CA PRO A 255 -16.40 5.75 -10.68
C PRO A 255 -16.27 4.51 -11.57
N VAL A 256 -17.24 3.58 -11.55
CA VAL A 256 -17.21 2.35 -12.33
C VAL A 256 -18.00 2.57 -13.62
N ILE A 257 -17.29 2.64 -14.74
CA ILE A 257 -17.92 2.84 -16.06
C ILE A 257 -18.22 1.52 -16.78
N LEU A 258 -17.49 0.45 -16.46
CA LEU A 258 -17.73 -0.88 -17.02
C LEU A 258 -17.35 -1.97 -16.01
N PHE A 259 -18.18 -2.99 -15.86
CA PHE A 259 -17.87 -4.14 -15.00
C PHE A 259 -18.42 -5.46 -15.57
N LYS A 260 -17.50 -6.32 -16.02
CA LYS A 260 -17.72 -7.72 -16.35
C LYS A 260 -17.07 -8.61 -15.29
N ASP A 261 -17.89 -9.37 -14.57
CA ASP A 261 -17.40 -10.35 -13.60
C ASP A 261 -17.05 -11.70 -14.24
N GLN A 262 -16.28 -12.53 -13.53
CA GLN A 262 -16.03 -13.91 -13.99
C GLN A 262 -17.30 -14.76 -13.91
N ASN A 263 -17.46 -15.66 -14.88
CA ASN A 263 -18.64 -16.49 -15.11
C ASN A 263 -19.87 -15.69 -15.59
N THR A 264 -19.66 -14.50 -16.17
CA THR A 264 -20.68 -13.75 -16.90
C THR A 264 -20.30 -13.70 -18.38
N TYR A 265 -21.27 -13.96 -19.26
CA TYR A 265 -21.10 -13.89 -20.70
C TYR A 265 -22.24 -13.06 -21.30
N ASP A 266 -21.87 -12.03 -22.05
CA ASP A 266 -22.79 -11.17 -22.76
C ASP A 266 -22.04 -10.62 -23.99
N GLU A 267 -22.37 -11.12 -25.17
CA GLU A 267 -21.69 -10.73 -26.42
C GLU A 267 -22.09 -9.31 -26.87
N VAL A 268 -23.23 -8.81 -26.41
CA VAL A 268 -23.73 -7.48 -26.77
C VAL A 268 -23.00 -6.42 -25.95
N LEU A 269 -22.92 -6.63 -24.62
CA LEU A 269 -22.23 -5.71 -23.71
C LEU A 269 -20.71 -5.87 -23.72
N TYR A 270 -20.22 -7.09 -23.96
CA TYR A 270 -18.80 -7.44 -23.85
C TYR A 270 -18.29 -8.21 -25.09
N PRO A 271 -18.35 -7.59 -26.29
CA PRO A 271 -18.03 -8.29 -27.53
C PRO A 271 -16.62 -8.88 -27.52
N GLY A 272 -16.51 -10.17 -27.82
CA GLY A 272 -15.25 -10.91 -27.82
C GLY A 272 -14.64 -11.22 -26.44
N LEU A 273 -15.38 -11.04 -25.35
CA LEU A 273 -15.00 -11.50 -24.01
C LEU A 273 -15.70 -12.80 -23.62
N LYS A 274 -14.94 -13.75 -23.08
CA LYS A 274 -15.43 -15.07 -22.66
C LYS A 274 -15.97 -15.05 -21.24
N SER A 275 -16.69 -16.10 -20.86
CA SER A 275 -17.26 -16.24 -19.50
C SER A 275 -16.19 -16.10 -18.40
N GLU A 276 -15.00 -16.68 -18.58
CA GLU A 276 -13.88 -16.60 -17.62
C GLU A 276 -13.15 -15.25 -17.55
N ASP A 277 -13.41 -14.34 -18.49
CA ASP A 277 -12.74 -13.04 -18.53
C ASP A 277 -13.27 -12.11 -17.42
N PHE A 278 -12.39 -11.32 -16.84
CA PHE A 278 -12.71 -10.28 -15.86
C PHE A 278 -12.33 -8.93 -16.47
N LEU A 279 -13.22 -7.95 -16.42
CA LEU A 279 -12.92 -6.59 -16.86
C LEU A 279 -13.61 -5.57 -15.96
N LEU A 280 -12.85 -4.68 -15.35
CA LEU A 280 -13.36 -3.57 -14.55
C LEU A 280 -12.67 -2.28 -15.00
N VAL A 281 -13.46 -1.32 -15.46
CA VAL A 281 -12.96 -0.01 -15.89
C VAL A 281 -13.44 1.05 -14.91
N ILE A 282 -12.48 1.81 -14.39
CA ILE A 282 -12.70 2.85 -13.37
C ILE A 282 -12.24 4.19 -13.93
N MET A 283 -13.16 5.13 -13.98
CA MET A 283 -12.94 6.52 -14.38
C MET A 283 -13.98 7.39 -13.69
N ASN A 284 -13.60 8.02 -12.58
CA ASN A 284 -14.49 8.96 -11.90
C ASN A 284 -14.61 10.29 -12.66
N ARG A 285 -15.50 11.18 -12.19
CA ARG A 285 -15.73 12.49 -12.82
C ARG A 285 -14.46 13.32 -13.01
N CYS A 286 -13.64 13.48 -11.97
CA CYS A 286 -12.39 14.25 -12.07
C CYS A 286 -11.41 13.61 -13.05
N GLN A 287 -11.31 12.29 -13.06
CA GLN A 287 -10.50 11.54 -14.01
C GLN A 287 -10.96 11.77 -15.47
N ARG A 288 -12.28 11.77 -15.72
CA ARG A 288 -12.88 12.09 -17.01
C ARG A 288 -12.56 13.51 -17.46
N GLU A 289 -12.66 14.48 -16.56
CA GLU A 289 -12.33 15.88 -16.84
C GLU A 289 -10.84 16.04 -17.16
N MET A 290 -9.95 15.45 -16.35
CA MET A 290 -8.52 15.45 -16.60
C MET A 290 -8.18 14.81 -17.95
N LEU A 291 -8.87 13.72 -18.32
CA LEU A 291 -8.72 13.10 -19.63
C LEU A 291 -9.21 14.00 -20.76
N SER A 292 -10.32 14.72 -20.55
CA SER A 292 -10.88 15.64 -21.54
C SER A 292 -9.99 16.85 -21.78
N PHE A 293 -9.43 17.44 -20.72
CA PHE A 293 -8.56 18.62 -20.81
C PHE A 293 -7.19 18.28 -21.40
N TYR A 294 -6.56 17.18 -20.96
CA TYR A 294 -5.15 16.90 -21.25
C TYR A 294 -4.94 15.71 -22.20
N GLY A 295 -5.97 14.91 -22.46
CA GLY A 295 -5.86 13.70 -23.28
C GLY A 295 -5.54 13.94 -24.75
N ASN A 296 -5.75 15.17 -25.26
CA ASN A 296 -5.37 15.53 -26.63
C ASN A 296 -3.88 15.85 -26.79
N ASP A 297 -3.14 16.12 -25.71
CA ASP A 297 -1.72 16.45 -25.81
C ASP A 297 -0.82 15.20 -25.71
N THR A 298 -0.84 14.53 -24.56
CA THR A 298 -0.01 13.33 -24.33
C THR A 298 -0.71 12.32 -23.45
N ILE A 299 -0.76 11.07 -23.91
CA ILE A 299 -1.28 9.93 -23.15
C ILE A 299 -0.22 8.86 -23.00
N CYS A 300 -0.09 8.33 -21.79
CA CYS A 300 0.72 7.18 -21.46
C CYS A 300 -0.16 5.99 -21.08
N LEU A 301 0.15 4.82 -21.65
CA LEU A 301 -0.51 3.54 -21.37
C LEU A 301 0.54 2.52 -20.92
N ASP A 302 0.29 1.85 -19.80
CA ASP A 302 1.16 0.79 -19.33
C ASP A 302 0.40 -0.23 -18.48
N PHE A 303 0.87 -1.47 -18.55
CA PHE A 303 0.37 -2.56 -17.72
C PHE A 303 1.24 -2.74 -16.49
N THR A 304 0.57 -2.91 -15.35
CA THR A 304 1.24 -3.30 -14.12
C THR A 304 0.77 -4.63 -13.59
N HIS A 305 1.77 -5.50 -13.47
CA HIS A 305 1.60 -6.88 -13.10
C HIS A 305 1.76 -7.09 -11.59
N GLY A 306 1.05 -8.08 -11.06
CA GLY A 306 1.29 -8.58 -9.69
C GLY A 306 0.76 -7.69 -8.57
N MET A 307 -0.21 -6.80 -8.88
CA MET A 307 -0.87 -5.94 -7.90
C MET A 307 -1.83 -6.70 -6.97
N ASN A 308 -2.28 -7.90 -7.35
CA ASN A 308 -3.19 -8.72 -6.56
C ASN A 308 -2.82 -10.21 -6.65
N ALA A 309 -3.37 -11.05 -5.77
CA ALA A 309 -3.09 -12.48 -5.75
C ALA A 309 -3.79 -13.26 -6.87
N TYR A 310 -4.74 -12.64 -7.59
CA TYR A 310 -5.54 -13.28 -8.64
C TYR A 310 -4.92 -13.18 -10.03
N GLY A 311 -3.86 -12.39 -10.20
CA GLY A 311 -3.18 -12.23 -11.48
C GLY A 311 -3.88 -11.28 -12.44
N PHE A 312 -4.78 -10.41 -11.95
CA PHE A 312 -5.33 -9.32 -12.76
C PHE A 312 -4.28 -8.23 -12.93
N ASP A 313 -4.05 -7.80 -14.16
CA ASP A 313 -3.19 -6.66 -14.46
C ASP A 313 -3.98 -5.37 -14.33
N LEU A 314 -3.28 -4.33 -13.92
CA LEU A 314 -3.79 -2.97 -13.89
C LEU A 314 -3.17 -2.21 -15.06
N ALA A 315 -3.96 -1.96 -16.10
CA ALA A 315 -3.64 -0.96 -17.12
C ALA A 315 -4.04 0.43 -16.60
N THR A 316 -3.13 1.40 -16.77
CA THR A 316 -3.38 2.79 -16.39
C THR A 316 -3.33 3.69 -17.62
N ILE A 317 -4.35 4.53 -17.79
CA ILE A 317 -4.31 5.67 -18.70
C ILE A 317 -3.84 6.87 -17.90
N LEU A 318 -2.70 7.45 -18.27
CA LEU A 318 -2.11 8.60 -17.59
C LEU A 318 -1.97 9.76 -18.57
N VAL A 319 -2.35 10.95 -18.12
CA VAL A 319 -2.19 12.22 -18.85
C VAL A 319 -1.13 13.09 -18.17
N LEU A 320 -0.55 14.01 -18.92
CA LEU A 320 0.32 15.07 -18.38
C LEU A 320 -0.47 16.36 -18.27
N ASP A 321 -0.48 16.96 -17.08
CA ASP A 321 -1.16 18.25 -16.88
C ASP A 321 -0.35 19.45 -17.42
N ASP A 322 -0.87 20.67 -17.23
CA ASP A 322 -0.23 21.93 -17.63
C ASP A 322 1.16 22.16 -16.99
N LYS A 323 1.47 21.46 -15.88
CA LYS A 323 2.77 21.49 -15.21
C LYS A 323 3.66 20.31 -15.60
N ARG A 324 3.22 19.48 -16.56
CA ARG A 324 3.83 18.21 -16.98
C ARG A 324 3.99 17.20 -15.84
N GLU A 325 3.06 17.23 -14.88
CA GLU A 325 2.96 16.19 -13.85
C GLU A 325 1.95 15.11 -14.30
N GLY A 326 2.26 13.86 -13.99
CA GLY A 326 1.42 12.73 -14.41
C GLY A 326 0.18 12.55 -13.53
N PHE A 327 -0.99 12.43 -14.16
CA PHE A 327 -2.26 12.16 -13.48
C PHE A 327 -2.93 10.90 -14.05
N PRO A 328 -3.33 9.91 -13.21
CA PRO A 328 -4.03 8.72 -13.68
C PRO A 328 -5.48 9.03 -14.08
N ALA A 329 -5.73 9.13 -15.37
CA ALA A 329 -7.01 9.47 -15.96
C ALA A 329 -7.98 8.28 -16.07
N ALA A 330 -7.51 7.03 -16.04
CA ALA A 330 -8.39 5.86 -15.94
C ALA A 330 -7.62 4.62 -15.47
N PHE A 331 -8.34 3.66 -14.90
CA PHE A 331 -7.82 2.33 -14.57
C PHE A 331 -8.62 1.24 -15.26
N ILE A 332 -7.91 0.24 -15.78
CA ILE A 332 -8.50 -0.95 -16.38
C ILE A 332 -7.90 -2.16 -15.65
N LEU A 333 -8.73 -2.89 -14.93
CA LEU A 333 -8.35 -4.15 -14.30
C LEU A 333 -8.88 -5.31 -15.13
N SER A 334 -7.96 -6.16 -15.58
CA SER A 334 -8.30 -7.28 -16.47
C SER A 334 -7.42 -8.49 -16.22
N ASN A 335 -7.96 -9.69 -16.42
CA ASN A 335 -7.14 -10.91 -16.50
C ASN A 335 -6.59 -11.18 -17.91
N ARG A 336 -6.95 -10.33 -18.89
CA ARG A 336 -6.58 -10.44 -20.32
C ARG A 336 -5.99 -9.12 -20.82
N GLN A 337 -4.89 -9.19 -21.57
CA GLN A 337 -4.12 -8.02 -22.04
C GLN A 337 -4.16 -7.83 -23.56
N ASP A 338 -4.97 -8.61 -24.27
CA ASP A 338 -5.02 -8.54 -25.73
C ASP A 338 -5.85 -7.35 -26.22
N SER A 339 -5.70 -7.07 -27.51
CA SER A 339 -6.36 -5.94 -28.17
C SER A 339 -7.88 -6.01 -28.06
N LYS A 340 -8.49 -7.20 -28.05
CA LYS A 340 -9.95 -7.35 -27.98
C LYS A 340 -10.49 -6.90 -26.62
N ALA A 341 -9.86 -7.33 -25.52
CA ALA A 341 -10.28 -6.92 -24.17
C ALA A 341 -10.07 -5.41 -23.94
N LEU A 342 -8.95 -4.88 -24.43
CA LEU A 342 -8.68 -3.45 -24.37
C LEU A 342 -9.65 -2.64 -25.25
N SER A 343 -10.07 -3.14 -26.41
CA SER A 343 -11.06 -2.45 -27.24
C SER A 343 -12.40 -2.28 -26.52
N VAL A 344 -12.87 -3.29 -25.79
CA VAL A 344 -14.09 -3.17 -24.97
C VAL A 344 -13.91 -2.11 -23.88
N ALA A 345 -12.77 -2.10 -23.20
CA ALA A 345 -12.47 -1.10 -22.18
C ALA A 345 -12.39 0.33 -22.74
N PHE A 346 -11.71 0.50 -23.89
CA PHE A 346 -11.58 1.78 -24.57
C PHE A 346 -12.91 2.27 -25.14
N ALA A 347 -13.77 1.37 -25.64
CA ALA A 347 -15.10 1.75 -26.11
C ALA A 347 -15.92 2.37 -24.98
N ALA A 348 -15.93 1.76 -23.79
CA ALA A 348 -16.60 2.31 -22.61
C ALA A 348 -16.02 3.68 -22.19
N ILE A 349 -14.72 3.90 -22.36
CA ILE A 349 -14.10 5.22 -22.09
C ILE A 349 -14.52 6.25 -23.15
N LYS A 350 -14.58 5.87 -24.42
CA LYS A 350 -14.95 6.74 -25.55
C LYS A 350 -16.37 7.30 -25.44
N GLU A 351 -17.28 6.58 -24.79
CA GLU A 351 -18.64 7.09 -24.51
C GLU A 351 -18.64 8.33 -23.60
N HIS A 352 -17.56 8.54 -22.83
CA HIS A 352 -17.45 9.65 -21.88
C HIS A 352 -16.49 10.75 -22.31
N VAL A 353 -15.59 10.48 -23.26
CA VAL A 353 -14.59 11.46 -23.73
C VAL A 353 -14.32 11.30 -25.22
N SER A 354 -14.09 12.43 -25.90
CA SER A 354 -13.60 12.45 -27.28
C SER A 354 -12.18 13.00 -27.29
N ILE A 355 -11.22 12.14 -27.59
CA ILE A 355 -9.79 12.47 -27.54
C ILE A 355 -9.05 11.95 -28.77
N SER A 356 -8.08 12.74 -29.22
CA SER A 356 -7.13 12.41 -30.28
C SER A 356 -5.74 12.90 -29.85
N PRO A 357 -4.94 12.08 -29.14
CA PRO A 357 -3.65 12.50 -28.60
C PRO A 357 -2.64 12.80 -29.70
N LYS A 358 -1.93 13.94 -29.59
CA LYS A 358 -0.74 14.23 -30.40
C LYS A 358 0.33 13.16 -30.21
N VAL A 359 0.56 12.78 -28.93
CA VAL A 359 1.55 11.77 -28.57
C VAL A 359 0.91 10.69 -27.70
N MET A 360 1.04 9.45 -28.15
CA MET A 360 0.71 8.25 -27.39
C MET A 360 1.99 7.50 -27.03
N MET A 361 2.25 7.28 -25.74
CA MET A 361 3.32 6.43 -25.26
C MET A 361 2.78 5.11 -24.73
N THR A 362 3.28 3.99 -25.26
CA THR A 362 2.93 2.64 -24.78
C THR A 362 4.17 1.90 -24.26
N ASP A 363 3.94 0.77 -23.63
CA ASP A 363 4.98 -0.25 -23.48
C ASP A 363 5.35 -0.86 -24.85
N ASP A 364 6.25 -1.85 -24.82
CA ASP A 364 6.72 -2.58 -25.99
C ASP A 364 5.74 -3.71 -26.42
N THR A 365 4.44 -3.49 -26.24
CA THR A 365 3.38 -4.41 -26.71
C THR A 365 2.47 -3.70 -27.72
N GLU A 366 1.96 -4.47 -28.69
CA GLU A 366 1.08 -3.94 -29.74
C GLU A 366 -0.40 -3.92 -29.32
N SER A 367 -0.76 -4.53 -28.18
CA SER A 367 -2.16 -4.68 -27.79
C SER A 367 -2.83 -3.35 -27.50
N PHE A 368 -2.14 -2.42 -26.84
CA PHE A 368 -2.64 -1.06 -26.63
C PHE A 368 -2.89 -0.32 -27.94
N LEU A 369 -1.92 -0.33 -28.86
CA LEU A 369 -2.06 0.40 -30.12
C LEU A 369 -3.18 -0.17 -30.97
N ASN A 370 -3.26 -1.49 -31.12
CA ASN A 370 -4.28 -2.13 -31.96
C ASN A 370 -5.69 -1.86 -31.41
N ALA A 371 -5.86 -1.92 -30.09
CA ALA A 371 -7.13 -1.60 -29.45
C ALA A 371 -7.49 -0.13 -29.62
N TRP A 372 -6.52 0.76 -29.42
CA TRP A 372 -6.72 2.20 -29.58
C TRP A 372 -7.11 2.56 -31.01
N ARG A 373 -6.40 2.02 -32.01
CA ARG A 373 -6.71 2.22 -33.44
C ARG A 373 -8.13 1.80 -33.80
N THR A 374 -8.59 0.71 -33.22
CA THR A 374 -9.95 0.20 -33.44
C THR A 374 -11.00 1.14 -32.88
N VAL A 375 -10.74 1.79 -31.74
CA VAL A 375 -11.74 2.56 -31.00
C VAL A 375 -11.64 4.06 -31.24
N PHE A 376 -10.46 4.65 -31.06
CA PHE A 376 -10.20 6.09 -31.16
C PHE A 376 -9.58 6.51 -32.50
N GLY A 377 -9.15 5.55 -33.33
CA GLY A 377 -8.45 5.82 -34.59
C GLY A 377 -6.93 5.88 -34.44
N VAL A 378 -6.25 6.26 -35.53
CA VAL A 378 -4.78 6.28 -35.57
C VAL A 378 -4.27 7.50 -34.78
N PRO A 379 -3.43 7.32 -33.74
CA PRO A 379 -2.83 8.46 -33.04
C PRO A 379 -1.85 9.18 -33.98
N GLU A 380 -1.71 10.50 -33.81
CA GLU A 380 -0.79 11.32 -34.62
C GLU A 380 0.65 10.81 -34.51
N LYS A 381 1.09 10.52 -33.29
CA LYS A 381 2.40 9.92 -33.04
C LYS A 381 2.38 8.86 -31.95
N ARG A 382 2.93 7.68 -32.25
CA ARG A 382 3.15 6.61 -31.27
C ARG A 382 4.61 6.56 -30.86
N LEU A 383 4.86 6.55 -29.56
CA LEU A 383 6.17 6.33 -28.95
C LEU A 383 6.15 5.06 -28.10
N LEU A 384 7.27 4.34 -28.09
CA LEU A 384 7.57 3.31 -27.11
C LEU A 384 8.30 3.95 -25.93
N CYS A 385 7.96 3.51 -24.72
CA CYS A 385 8.71 3.91 -23.53
C CYS A 385 10.18 3.46 -23.65
N THR A 386 11.11 4.42 -23.63
CA THR A 386 12.56 4.16 -23.75
C THR A 386 13.08 3.14 -22.74
N TRP A 387 12.52 3.14 -21.52
CA TRP A 387 12.87 2.16 -20.49
C TRP A 387 12.43 0.73 -20.85
N HIS A 388 11.24 0.58 -21.43
CA HIS A 388 10.73 -0.73 -21.85
C HIS A 388 11.54 -1.27 -23.04
N VAL A 389 11.87 -0.42 -24.02
CA VAL A 389 12.74 -0.78 -25.14
C VAL A 389 14.12 -1.23 -24.65
N ASP A 390 14.75 -0.44 -23.78
CA ASP A 390 16.04 -0.77 -23.17
C ASP A 390 16.00 -2.12 -22.43
N ARG A 391 14.95 -2.34 -21.63
CA ARG A 391 14.74 -3.58 -20.89
C ARG A 391 14.54 -4.78 -21.82
N SER A 392 13.79 -4.62 -22.91
CA SER A 392 13.60 -5.64 -23.94
C SER A 392 14.92 -5.99 -24.62
N TRP A 393 15.71 -4.99 -25.01
CA TRP A 393 17.04 -5.20 -25.61
C TRP A 393 17.98 -5.93 -24.66
N ARG A 394 18.15 -5.48 -23.41
CA ARG A 394 19.00 -6.17 -22.42
C ARG A 394 18.64 -7.65 -22.27
N ARG A 395 17.35 -7.96 -22.18
CA ARG A 395 16.87 -9.36 -22.08
C ARG A 395 17.17 -10.18 -23.33
N SER A 396 16.93 -9.63 -24.51
CA SER A 396 17.16 -10.31 -25.77
C SER A 396 18.66 -10.51 -26.03
N ILE A 397 19.49 -9.52 -25.71
CA ILE A 397 20.96 -9.61 -25.80
C ILE A 397 21.48 -10.77 -24.94
N VAL A 398 21.11 -10.83 -23.66
CA VAL A 398 21.54 -11.90 -22.74
C VAL A 398 21.03 -13.26 -23.19
N LYS A 399 19.86 -13.32 -23.84
CA LYS A 399 19.26 -14.57 -24.33
C LYS A 399 19.90 -15.05 -25.63
N LEU A 400 20.29 -14.14 -26.52
CA LEU A 400 20.65 -14.45 -27.91
C LEU A 400 22.15 -14.38 -28.18
N ILE A 401 22.92 -13.67 -27.36
CA ILE A 401 24.38 -13.51 -27.49
C ILE A 401 25.06 -14.22 -26.32
N LYS A 402 26.05 -15.07 -26.60
CA LYS A 402 26.68 -15.94 -25.59
C LYS A 402 27.80 -15.23 -24.83
N LYS A 403 28.69 -14.55 -25.54
CA LYS A 403 29.89 -13.93 -24.96
C LYS A 403 29.58 -12.57 -24.31
N PRO A 404 30.01 -12.33 -23.06
CA PRO A 404 29.76 -11.07 -22.35
C PRO A 404 30.29 -9.82 -23.08
N GLU A 405 31.47 -9.89 -23.69
CA GLU A 405 32.06 -8.78 -24.45
C GLU A 405 31.18 -8.39 -25.65
N ASN A 406 30.63 -9.38 -26.36
CA ASN A 406 29.73 -9.17 -27.48
C ASN A 406 28.36 -8.67 -27.02
N GLN A 407 27.91 -9.07 -25.82
CA GLN A 407 26.70 -8.49 -25.22
C GLN A 407 26.86 -6.99 -24.94
N ILE A 408 28.01 -6.57 -24.40
CA ILE A 408 28.32 -5.16 -24.14
C ILE A 408 28.40 -4.39 -25.45
N GLN A 409 29.09 -4.93 -26.46
CA GLN A 409 29.19 -4.32 -27.79
C GLN A 409 27.81 -4.11 -28.40
N ALA A 410 26.98 -5.15 -28.47
CA ALA A 410 25.63 -5.06 -29.03
C ALA A 410 24.77 -4.05 -28.26
N TYR A 411 24.84 -4.05 -26.92
CA TYR A 411 24.12 -3.12 -26.07
C TYR A 411 24.55 -1.68 -26.35
N ASN A 412 25.85 -1.40 -26.40
CA ASN A 412 26.37 -0.06 -26.68
C ASN A 412 25.93 0.42 -28.06
N VAL A 413 26.01 -0.42 -29.10
CA VAL A 413 25.57 -0.06 -30.46
C VAL A 413 24.09 0.32 -30.49
N VAL A 414 23.19 -0.52 -29.95
CA VAL A 414 21.74 -0.20 -29.97
C VAL A 414 21.39 1.02 -29.11
N ARG A 415 22.16 1.26 -28.04
CA ARG A 415 22.03 2.49 -27.22
C ARG A 415 22.47 3.74 -27.98
N CYS A 416 23.57 3.66 -28.75
CA CYS A 416 24.00 4.78 -29.60
C CYS A 416 22.94 5.10 -30.65
N LEU A 417 22.41 4.07 -31.34
CA LEU A 417 21.29 4.23 -32.28
C LEU A 417 20.07 4.89 -31.64
N LEU A 418 19.74 4.52 -30.39
CA LEU A 418 18.62 5.13 -29.68
C LEU A 418 18.83 6.62 -29.44
N MET A 419 20.06 7.03 -29.12
CA MET A 419 20.38 8.38 -28.68
C MET A 419 20.73 9.35 -29.81
N GLU A 420 20.94 8.84 -31.03
CA GLU A 420 21.19 9.67 -32.21
C GLU A 420 20.00 10.60 -32.48
N THR A 421 20.29 11.89 -32.65
CA THR A 421 19.29 12.96 -32.81
C THR A 421 19.15 13.46 -34.25
N GLU A 422 20.12 13.13 -35.12
CA GLU A 422 20.07 13.46 -36.54
C GLU A 422 19.66 12.25 -37.38
N GLU A 423 18.69 12.46 -38.26
CA GLU A 423 17.98 11.37 -38.93
C GLU A 423 18.85 10.67 -39.99
N GLU A 424 19.59 11.44 -40.79
CA GLU A 424 20.52 10.91 -41.79
C GLU A 424 21.64 10.11 -41.13
N ALA A 425 22.22 10.65 -40.04
CA ALA A 425 23.26 9.95 -39.27
C ALA A 425 22.73 8.65 -38.68
N PHE A 426 21.51 8.68 -38.14
CA PHE A 426 20.84 7.49 -37.59
C PHE A 426 20.70 6.38 -38.64
N TYR A 427 20.23 6.68 -39.84
CA TYR A 427 20.06 5.66 -40.87
C TYR A 427 21.40 5.07 -41.37
N ILE A 428 22.45 5.90 -41.48
CA ILE A 428 23.80 5.43 -41.79
C ILE A 428 24.30 4.48 -40.70
N MET A 429 24.19 4.88 -39.43
CA MET A 429 24.59 4.07 -38.28
C MET A 429 23.80 2.77 -38.19
N LEU A 430 22.49 2.80 -38.49
CA LEU A 430 21.63 1.63 -38.44
C LEU A 430 22.06 0.59 -39.48
N GLN A 431 22.36 1.03 -40.70
CA GLN A 431 22.85 0.14 -41.75
C GLN A 431 24.18 -0.49 -41.38
N GLU A 432 25.13 0.29 -40.86
CA GLU A 432 26.45 -0.24 -40.49
C GLU A 432 26.36 -1.16 -39.26
N ALA A 433 25.51 -0.85 -38.28
CA ALA A 433 25.24 -1.73 -37.14
C ALA A 433 24.69 -3.10 -37.59
N LEU A 434 23.78 -3.12 -38.56
CA LEU A 434 23.25 -4.37 -39.12
C LEU A 434 24.32 -5.18 -39.86
N LYS A 435 25.31 -4.52 -40.48
CA LYS A 435 26.47 -5.21 -41.09
C LYS A 435 27.37 -5.82 -40.03
N ILE A 436 27.72 -5.08 -38.97
CA ILE A 436 28.51 -5.59 -37.84
C ILE A 436 27.84 -6.82 -37.22
N PHE A 437 26.51 -6.77 -37.03
CA PHE A 437 25.77 -7.92 -36.51
C PHE A 437 25.65 -9.10 -37.48
N ASN A 438 26.08 -8.94 -38.73
CA ASN A 438 26.13 -9.99 -39.75
C ASN A 438 27.54 -10.61 -39.92
N GLU A 439 28.58 -9.97 -39.39
CA GLU A 439 29.99 -10.41 -39.54
C GLU A 439 30.29 -11.73 -38.82
N THR A 440 29.61 -12.01 -37.71
CA THR A 440 29.81 -13.25 -36.94
C THR A 440 28.51 -13.99 -36.71
N ASP A 441 28.58 -15.33 -36.74
CA ASP A 441 27.44 -16.21 -36.43
C ASP A 441 26.85 -15.96 -35.04
N GLU A 442 27.64 -15.40 -34.13
CA GLU A 442 27.24 -15.09 -32.77
C GLU A 442 26.18 -13.98 -32.69
N PHE A 443 26.24 -12.96 -33.54
CA PHE A 443 25.26 -11.87 -33.56
C PHE A 443 24.01 -12.19 -34.39
N ARG A 444 24.06 -13.20 -35.27
CA ARG A 444 22.99 -13.48 -36.26
C ARG A 444 21.59 -13.62 -35.64
N ALA A 445 21.48 -14.32 -34.52
CA ALA A 445 20.19 -14.48 -33.83
C ALA A 445 19.65 -13.16 -33.28
N PHE A 446 20.52 -12.31 -32.73
CA PHE A 446 20.16 -10.99 -32.24
C PHE A 446 19.86 -10.02 -33.40
N LYS A 447 20.63 -10.06 -34.49
CA LYS A 447 20.40 -9.30 -35.73
C LYS A 447 18.99 -9.51 -36.25
N ASN A 448 18.61 -10.77 -36.47
CA ASN A 448 17.28 -11.12 -36.98
C ASN A 448 16.17 -10.63 -36.04
N TYR A 449 16.36 -10.78 -34.72
CA TYR A 449 15.43 -10.24 -33.74
C TYR A 449 15.31 -8.71 -33.85
N PHE A 450 16.44 -7.99 -33.83
CA PHE A 450 16.46 -6.53 -33.83
C PHE A 450 15.87 -5.96 -35.13
N GLU A 451 16.23 -6.55 -36.27
CA GLU A 451 15.74 -6.15 -37.59
C GLU A 451 14.24 -6.37 -37.74
N HIS A 452 13.72 -7.56 -37.37
CA HIS A 452 12.29 -7.84 -37.50
C HIS A 452 11.43 -7.05 -36.51
N VAL A 453 11.94 -6.81 -35.29
CA VAL A 453 11.16 -6.21 -34.22
C VAL A 453 11.30 -4.69 -34.16
N TYR A 454 12.48 -4.10 -34.39
CA TYR A 454 12.73 -2.66 -34.14
C TYR A 454 12.97 -1.83 -35.39
N CYS A 455 13.59 -2.37 -36.45
CA CYS A 455 13.91 -1.59 -37.66
C CYS A 455 12.65 -1.14 -38.43
N LYS A 456 11.52 -1.85 -38.29
CA LYS A 456 10.24 -1.47 -38.93
C LYS A 456 9.47 -0.36 -38.19
N ARG A 457 9.95 0.06 -37.01
CA ARG A 457 9.26 1.02 -36.13
C ARG A 457 10.24 2.00 -35.48
N THR A 458 11.26 2.43 -36.22
CA THR A 458 12.31 3.38 -35.76
C THR A 458 11.72 4.68 -35.23
N GLU A 459 10.68 5.20 -35.90
CA GLU A 459 9.91 6.37 -35.50
C GLU A 459 9.36 6.31 -34.06
N ALA A 460 9.12 5.10 -33.54
CA ALA A 460 8.54 4.91 -32.23
C ALA A 460 9.57 4.91 -31.09
N TRP A 461 10.88 4.70 -31.35
CA TRP A 461 11.88 4.55 -30.28
C TRP A 461 13.12 5.43 -30.41
N ALA A 462 13.58 5.76 -31.62
CA ALA A 462 14.81 6.52 -31.84
C ALA A 462 14.65 8.01 -31.55
N TYR A 463 15.69 8.65 -30.99
CA TYR A 463 15.62 10.05 -30.56
C TYR A 463 15.50 11.06 -31.71
N CYS A 464 16.07 10.76 -32.88
CA CYS A 464 15.95 11.58 -34.08
C CYS A 464 14.49 11.88 -34.45
N HIS A 465 13.58 10.92 -34.22
CA HIS A 465 12.14 11.09 -34.47
C HIS A 465 11.35 11.58 -33.25
N ARG A 466 11.99 11.87 -32.10
CA ARG A 466 11.32 12.23 -30.84
C ARG A 466 11.53 13.67 -30.38
N LYS A 467 12.22 14.47 -31.21
CA LYS A 467 12.58 15.84 -30.90
C LYS A 467 11.34 16.69 -30.58
N TRP A 468 11.40 17.38 -29.44
CA TRP A 468 10.46 18.36 -28.89
C TRP A 468 9.03 17.86 -28.63
N LEU A 469 8.82 16.54 -28.47
CA LEU A 469 7.50 15.94 -28.23
C LEU A 469 6.98 16.04 -26.78
N GLY A 470 7.75 16.60 -25.85
CA GLY A 470 7.30 16.79 -24.46
C GLY A 470 7.36 15.54 -23.56
N ILE A 471 7.71 14.37 -24.09
CA ILE A 471 7.81 13.12 -23.31
C ILE A 471 8.83 12.13 -23.89
N ASN A 472 9.65 11.54 -23.02
CA ASN A 472 10.65 10.51 -23.40
C ASN A 472 10.45 9.16 -22.69
N THR A 473 10.06 9.17 -21.41
CA THR A 473 9.87 7.94 -20.63
C THR A 473 8.52 7.96 -19.92
N ASN A 474 8.00 6.76 -19.63
CA ASN A 474 6.78 6.59 -18.86
C ASN A 474 7.05 6.57 -17.33
N MET A 475 7.97 7.42 -16.87
CA MET A 475 8.43 7.41 -15.47
C MET A 475 7.33 7.81 -14.48
N HIS A 476 6.34 8.57 -14.94
CA HIS A 476 5.19 8.95 -14.12
C HIS A 476 4.37 7.74 -13.68
N ILE A 477 4.16 6.75 -14.57
CA ILE A 477 3.48 5.52 -14.20
C ILE A 477 4.32 4.74 -13.19
N GLU A 478 5.64 4.59 -13.41
CA GLU A 478 6.50 3.90 -12.43
C GLU A 478 6.47 4.58 -11.04
N SER A 479 6.57 5.91 -11.00
CA SER A 479 6.47 6.70 -9.77
C SER A 479 5.12 6.51 -9.07
N MET A 480 4.03 6.48 -9.83
CA MET A 480 2.70 6.14 -9.32
C MET A 480 2.70 4.74 -8.67
N HIS A 481 3.23 3.72 -9.33
CA HIS A 481 3.27 2.35 -8.79
C HIS A 481 4.13 2.25 -7.54
N ARG A 482 5.28 2.93 -7.51
CA ARG A 482 6.11 3.02 -6.30
C ARG A 482 5.34 3.69 -5.17
N THR A 483 4.65 4.79 -5.43
CA THR A 483 3.84 5.49 -4.43
C THR A 483 2.77 4.57 -3.85
N ILE A 484 2.00 3.88 -4.69
CA ILE A 484 0.99 2.91 -4.22
C ILE A 484 1.65 1.81 -3.39
N LYS A 485 2.73 1.21 -3.89
CA LYS A 485 3.41 0.08 -3.23
C LYS A 485 4.03 0.45 -1.88
N TYR A 486 4.67 1.60 -1.77
CA TYR A 486 5.46 1.93 -0.59
C TYR A 486 4.73 2.88 0.38
N VAL A 487 3.90 3.81 -0.11
CA VAL A 487 3.13 4.73 0.74
C VAL A 487 1.83 4.10 1.22
N TYR A 488 1.00 3.62 0.28
CA TYR A 488 -0.34 3.13 0.62
C TYR A 488 -0.32 1.70 1.14
N LEU A 489 0.57 0.87 0.58
CA LEU A 489 0.67 -0.55 0.91
C LEU A 489 1.79 -0.88 1.89
N LEU A 490 2.64 0.10 2.25
CA LEU A 490 3.76 -0.09 3.19
C LEU A 490 4.68 -1.26 2.77
N GLY A 491 4.92 -1.40 1.47
CA GLY A 491 5.74 -2.47 0.88
C GLY A 491 5.09 -3.86 0.87
N LYS A 492 3.85 -4.01 1.37
CA LYS A 492 3.17 -5.29 1.49
C LYS A 492 2.48 -5.67 0.18
N LYS A 493 2.54 -6.95 -0.19
CA LYS A 493 1.76 -7.48 -1.33
C LYS A 493 0.27 -7.46 -0.99
N VAL A 494 -0.52 -6.85 -1.85
CA VAL A 494 -1.98 -6.88 -1.73
C VAL A 494 -2.49 -8.23 -2.20
N LYS A 495 -3.19 -8.94 -1.31
CA LYS A 495 -3.79 -10.23 -1.64
C LYS A 495 -5.21 -10.10 -2.20
N ARG A 496 -5.93 -9.04 -1.82
CA ARG A 496 -7.35 -8.85 -2.14
C ARG A 496 -7.56 -7.69 -3.11
N LEU A 497 -8.43 -7.88 -4.08
CA LEU A 497 -8.76 -6.89 -5.08
C LEU A 497 -9.48 -5.68 -4.47
N ASP A 498 -10.43 -5.90 -3.55
CA ASP A 498 -11.18 -4.80 -2.91
C ASP A 498 -10.26 -3.76 -2.23
N ARG A 499 -9.21 -4.21 -1.56
CA ARG A 499 -8.18 -3.33 -0.98
C ARG A 499 -7.38 -2.60 -2.05
N ALA A 500 -7.04 -3.25 -3.16
CA ALA A 500 -6.34 -2.60 -4.26
C ALA A 500 -7.19 -1.46 -4.82
N LEU A 501 -8.49 -1.71 -5.06
CA LEU A 501 -9.44 -0.70 -5.52
C LEU A 501 -9.54 0.47 -4.55
N PHE A 502 -9.67 0.21 -3.25
CA PHE A 502 -9.69 1.25 -2.23
C PHE A 502 -8.45 2.15 -2.28
N TYR A 503 -7.25 1.56 -2.38
CA TYR A 503 -6.02 2.35 -2.44
C TYR A 503 -5.82 3.09 -3.77
N LEU A 504 -6.32 2.56 -4.89
CA LEU A 504 -6.35 3.28 -6.17
C LEU A 504 -7.24 4.53 -6.08
N MET A 505 -8.45 4.40 -5.54
CA MET A 505 -9.35 5.54 -5.34
C MET A 505 -8.76 6.57 -4.37
N LYS A 506 -8.13 6.10 -3.29
CA LYS A 506 -7.43 6.96 -2.34
C LYS A 506 -6.27 7.72 -2.99
N PHE A 507 -5.49 7.06 -3.85
CA PHE A 507 -4.40 7.68 -4.59
C PHE A 507 -4.90 8.78 -5.54
N VAL A 508 -5.96 8.52 -6.32
CA VAL A 508 -6.55 9.53 -7.22
C VAL A 508 -6.97 10.76 -6.41
N ARG A 509 -7.67 10.56 -5.29
CA ARG A 509 -8.08 11.67 -4.41
C ARG A 509 -6.90 12.49 -3.92
N ASP A 510 -5.86 11.83 -3.42
CA ASP A 510 -4.69 12.54 -2.90
C ASP A 510 -3.94 13.28 -4.04
N ARG A 511 -3.97 12.78 -5.29
CA ARG A 511 -3.44 13.48 -6.47
C ARG A 511 -4.22 14.73 -6.86
N VAL A 512 -5.55 14.71 -6.71
CA VAL A 512 -6.38 15.91 -6.89
C VAL A 512 -5.98 16.98 -5.87
N PHE A 513 -5.85 16.61 -4.59
CA PHE A 513 -5.39 17.55 -3.55
C PHE A 513 -3.98 18.06 -3.81
N ASP A 514 -3.05 17.22 -4.25
CA ASP A 514 -1.70 17.65 -4.61
C ASP A 514 -1.73 18.72 -5.71
N ARG A 515 -2.59 18.56 -6.72
CA ARG A 515 -2.77 19.56 -7.78
C ARG A 515 -3.33 20.87 -7.24
N LEU A 516 -4.35 20.81 -6.37
CA LEU A 516 -4.92 22.01 -5.74
C LEU A 516 -3.89 22.74 -4.88
N ILE A 517 -3.11 22.01 -4.08
CA ILE A 517 -2.00 22.58 -3.30
C ILE A 517 -0.95 23.21 -4.22
N CYS A 518 -0.65 22.59 -5.36
CA CYS A 518 0.26 23.16 -6.36
C CYS A 518 -0.26 24.46 -6.98
N LEU A 519 -1.57 24.60 -7.17
CA LEU A 519 -2.18 25.81 -7.72
C LEU A 519 -2.24 26.92 -6.67
N GLU A 520 -2.74 26.62 -5.47
CA GLU A 520 -2.96 27.62 -4.41
C GLU A 520 -1.68 28.04 -3.68
N LYS A 521 -0.83 27.07 -3.33
CA LYS A 521 0.37 27.32 -2.52
C LYS A 521 1.64 27.46 -3.36
N GLY A 522 1.52 27.37 -4.69
CA GLY A 522 2.67 27.47 -5.59
C GLY A 522 3.74 26.39 -5.35
N LYS A 523 3.33 25.17 -4.96
CA LYS A 523 4.26 24.04 -4.75
C LYS A 523 5.08 23.83 -6.03
N ILE A 524 6.39 23.72 -5.85
CA ILE A 524 7.36 23.58 -6.95
C ILE A 524 7.18 22.21 -7.59
N SER A 525 6.83 22.17 -8.88
CA SER A 525 6.78 20.93 -9.68
C SER A 525 8.19 20.44 -10.01
N SER A 526 8.30 19.18 -10.45
CA SER A 526 9.56 18.56 -10.86
C SER A 526 10.24 19.37 -11.98
N LYS A 527 9.46 19.81 -12.98
CA LYS A 527 9.93 20.66 -14.08
C LYS A 527 10.43 22.02 -13.63
N ILE A 528 9.75 22.68 -12.69
CA ILE A 528 10.23 23.97 -12.16
C ILE A 528 11.52 23.79 -11.35
N ALA A 529 11.65 22.70 -10.58
CA ALA A 529 12.88 22.41 -9.87
C ALA A 529 14.06 22.17 -10.83
N GLN A 530 13.84 21.40 -11.91
CA GLN A 530 14.84 21.18 -12.95
C GLN A 530 15.22 22.48 -13.67
N LEU A 531 14.23 23.29 -14.04
CA LEU A 531 14.44 24.61 -14.64
C LEU A 531 15.34 25.48 -13.76
N ARG A 532 15.06 25.59 -12.45
CA ARG A 532 15.93 26.36 -11.52
C ARG A 532 17.35 25.81 -11.45
N LYS A 533 17.53 24.50 -11.49
CA LYS A 533 18.86 23.87 -11.52
C LYS A 533 19.61 24.24 -12.80
N ARG A 534 18.95 24.15 -13.96
CA ARG A 534 19.55 24.49 -15.26
C ARG A 534 19.81 25.98 -15.41
N HIS A 535 19.01 26.84 -14.77
CA HIS A 535 19.25 28.28 -14.72
C HIS A 535 20.61 28.60 -14.13
N LYS A 536 20.91 28.08 -12.94
CA LYS A 536 22.22 28.29 -12.27
C LYS A 536 23.39 27.83 -13.14
N VAL A 537 23.28 26.63 -13.72
CA VAL A 537 24.31 26.09 -14.63
C VAL A 537 24.44 26.94 -15.91
N GLY A 538 23.35 27.52 -16.40
CA GLY A 538 23.37 28.42 -17.56
C GLY A 538 24.00 29.78 -17.28
N GLN A 539 23.88 30.30 -16.04
CA GLN A 539 24.54 31.54 -15.63
C GLN A 539 26.06 31.39 -15.55
N GLU A 540 26.53 30.24 -15.11
CA GLU A 540 27.97 29.91 -14.98
C GLU A 540 28.60 29.46 -16.31
N LEU A 541 27.83 29.35 -17.39
CA LEU A 541 28.31 28.80 -18.65
C LEU A 541 29.23 29.80 -19.37
N THR A 542 30.44 29.35 -19.73
CA THR A 542 31.45 30.12 -20.49
C THR A 542 31.60 29.65 -21.93
N SER A 543 30.52 29.13 -22.52
CA SER A 543 30.52 28.62 -23.90
C SER A 543 30.67 29.73 -24.94
N LEU A 544 31.47 29.49 -25.99
CA LEU A 544 31.43 30.32 -27.20
C LEU A 544 30.01 30.32 -27.77
N CYS A 545 29.47 31.51 -28.04
CA CYS A 545 28.14 31.68 -28.60
C CYS A 545 28.17 32.66 -29.76
N ILE A 546 27.62 32.22 -30.89
CA ILE A 546 27.55 32.97 -32.13
C ILE A 546 26.08 33.16 -32.47
N ARG A 547 25.65 34.41 -32.58
CA ARG A 547 24.32 34.75 -33.11
C ARG A 547 24.32 34.52 -34.62
N LYS A 548 23.45 33.62 -35.10
CA LYS A 548 23.30 33.33 -36.55
C LYS A 548 22.33 34.31 -37.21
N ASN A 549 21.20 34.60 -36.57
CA ASN A 549 20.21 35.57 -37.03
C ASN A 549 19.47 36.18 -35.81
N GLU A 550 18.36 36.90 -36.03
CA GLU A 550 17.62 37.54 -34.94
C GLU A 550 17.07 36.56 -33.89
N GLU A 551 16.79 35.33 -34.28
CA GLU A 551 16.07 34.31 -33.50
C GLU A 551 16.84 33.00 -33.31
N GLU A 552 18.08 32.89 -33.79
CA GLU A 552 18.89 31.67 -33.80
C GLU A 552 20.33 31.93 -33.33
N TRP A 553 20.80 31.08 -32.42
CA TRP A 553 22.15 31.11 -31.84
C TRP A 553 22.81 29.73 -31.92
N SER A 554 24.13 29.72 -32.05
CA SER A 554 24.98 28.52 -31.96
C SER A 554 25.83 28.61 -30.71
N VAL A 555 25.69 27.61 -29.82
CA VAL A 555 26.39 27.53 -28.53
C VAL A 555 27.32 26.32 -28.54
N ALA A 556 28.62 26.55 -28.42
CA ALA A 556 29.61 25.48 -28.35
C ALA A 556 29.53 24.74 -27.00
N SER A 557 29.66 23.41 -27.02
CA SER A 557 29.81 22.62 -25.80
C SER A 557 31.12 22.95 -25.09
N THR A 558 31.11 22.94 -23.76
CA THR A 558 32.32 23.10 -22.94
C THR A 558 33.10 21.79 -22.74
N LYS A 559 32.51 20.65 -23.13
CA LYS A 559 33.07 19.31 -22.88
C LYS A 559 33.35 18.51 -24.14
N SER A 560 32.76 18.90 -25.26
CA SER A 560 32.81 18.16 -26.52
C SER A 560 32.91 19.12 -27.69
N ASN A 561 33.21 18.62 -28.88
CA ASN A 561 33.23 19.41 -30.11
C ASN A 561 31.82 19.63 -30.72
N GLU A 562 30.76 19.44 -29.93
CA GLU A 562 29.39 19.64 -30.38
C GLU A 562 28.99 21.12 -30.36
N ILE A 563 28.18 21.51 -31.34
CA ILE A 563 27.56 22.83 -31.41
C ILE A 563 26.05 22.65 -31.28
N TYR A 564 25.45 23.33 -30.30
CA TYR A 564 24.02 23.31 -30.09
C TYR A 564 23.36 24.52 -30.72
N ILE A 565 22.27 24.31 -31.46
CA ILE A 565 21.48 25.38 -32.05
C ILE A 565 20.33 25.68 -31.10
N VAL A 566 20.17 26.95 -30.74
CA VAL A 566 19.03 27.45 -29.97
C VAL A 566 18.22 28.37 -30.87
N LYS A 567 16.92 28.12 -30.98
CA LYS A 567 15.99 28.94 -31.74
C LYS A 567 14.91 29.50 -30.82
N LYS A 568 14.56 30.76 -31.00
CA LYS A 568 13.40 31.39 -30.39
C LYS A 568 12.16 31.00 -31.20
N ASN A 569 11.12 30.55 -30.53
CA ASN A 569 9.84 30.19 -31.12
C ASN A 569 8.81 31.31 -30.87
N VAL A 570 7.63 31.14 -31.47
CA VAL A 570 6.46 32.00 -31.23
C VAL A 570 6.14 32.11 -29.74
N ALA A 571 5.71 33.30 -29.31
CA ALA A 571 5.37 33.58 -27.92
C ALA A 571 4.28 32.64 -27.39
N CYS A 572 4.54 32.00 -26.25
CA CYS A 572 3.55 31.26 -25.48
C CYS A 572 2.44 32.19 -24.98
N SER A 573 1.25 31.64 -24.75
CA SER A 573 0.12 32.38 -24.17
C SER A 573 0.47 32.99 -22.81
N GLU A 574 -0.18 34.12 -22.50
CA GLU A 574 -0.05 34.77 -21.20
C GLU A 574 -0.46 33.80 -20.07
N GLY A 575 0.31 33.77 -18.99
CA GLY A 575 0.05 32.91 -17.82
C GLY A 575 0.72 31.53 -17.79
N CYS A 576 1.73 31.27 -18.63
CA CYS A 576 2.45 29.99 -18.62
C CYS A 576 3.03 29.61 -17.24
N THR A 577 2.67 28.44 -16.72
CA THR A 577 3.12 27.95 -15.41
C THR A 577 4.54 27.40 -15.41
N LEU A 578 5.10 27.09 -16.59
CA LEU A 578 6.46 26.58 -16.83
C LEU A 578 7.44 27.70 -17.20
N MET A 579 7.41 28.80 -16.44
CA MET A 579 8.23 29.99 -16.65
C MET A 579 9.41 30.05 -15.67
N CYS A 580 10.57 30.47 -16.18
CA CYS A 580 11.67 30.91 -15.35
C CYS A 580 11.41 32.32 -14.82
N LYS A 581 11.32 32.47 -13.50
CA LYS A 581 11.09 33.79 -12.88
C LYS A 581 12.23 34.78 -13.12
N GLU A 582 13.46 34.28 -13.22
CA GLU A 582 14.66 35.10 -13.42
C GLU A 582 14.81 35.49 -14.90
N CYS A 583 14.70 34.54 -15.83
CA CYS A 583 14.76 34.85 -17.27
C CYS A 583 13.50 35.55 -17.81
N LYS A 584 12.36 35.50 -17.09
CA LYS A 584 11.03 35.92 -17.57
C LYS A 584 10.62 35.30 -18.90
N GLN A 585 11.13 34.08 -19.16
CA GLN A 585 10.86 33.31 -20.35
C GLN A 585 10.37 31.92 -19.96
N CYS A 586 9.45 31.37 -20.74
CA CYS A 586 8.98 30.01 -20.55
C CYS A 586 9.69 29.04 -21.49
N LEU A 587 9.61 27.75 -21.14
CA LEU A 587 10.16 26.66 -21.93
C LEU A 587 9.69 26.67 -23.39
N HIS A 588 8.43 27.01 -23.65
CA HIS A 588 7.84 26.96 -24.99
C HIS A 588 8.46 27.96 -25.97
N ASN A 589 9.01 29.06 -25.47
CA ASN A 589 9.55 30.16 -26.29
C ASN A 589 10.87 29.78 -26.98
N PHE A 590 11.44 28.61 -26.68
CA PHE A 590 12.73 28.20 -27.24
C PHE A 590 12.77 26.72 -27.58
N THR A 591 13.50 26.41 -28.65
CA THR A 591 13.99 25.05 -28.94
C THR A 591 15.52 25.05 -28.90
N CYS A 592 16.09 23.94 -28.45
CA CYS A 592 17.53 23.70 -28.49
C CYS A 592 17.79 22.26 -28.95
N THR A 593 18.81 22.05 -29.78
CA THR A 593 19.18 20.72 -30.28
C THR A 593 19.82 19.82 -29.24
N CYS A 594 20.16 20.33 -28.04
CA CYS A 594 20.72 19.47 -26.99
C CYS A 594 19.67 18.50 -26.42
N ILE A 595 20.11 17.32 -25.97
CA ILE A 595 19.25 16.26 -25.43
C ILE A 595 18.31 16.76 -24.31
N ASP A 596 18.78 17.69 -23.46
CA ASP A 596 17.99 18.24 -22.36
C ASP A 596 16.74 19.00 -22.82
N ASN A 597 16.79 19.69 -23.95
CA ASN A 597 15.61 20.33 -24.53
C ASN A 597 14.94 19.47 -25.59
N ALA A 598 15.70 18.95 -26.57
CA ALA A 598 15.16 18.17 -27.67
C ALA A 598 14.44 16.90 -27.20
N ILE A 599 14.97 16.20 -26.20
CA ILE A 599 14.42 14.90 -25.77
C ILE A 599 13.75 14.99 -24.40
N GLN A 600 14.41 15.60 -23.42
CA GLN A 600 13.85 15.71 -22.07
C GLN A 600 12.86 16.86 -21.93
N TRP A 601 12.78 17.75 -22.94
CA TRP A 601 11.86 18.88 -22.98
C TRP A 601 11.96 19.76 -21.72
N ASN A 602 13.18 20.20 -21.43
CA ASN A 602 13.50 21.16 -20.36
C ASN A 602 14.04 22.47 -20.94
N MET A 603 13.98 23.52 -20.12
CA MET A 603 14.68 24.77 -20.42
C MET A 603 16.15 24.50 -20.08
N CYS A 604 16.94 24.19 -21.10
CA CYS A 604 18.29 23.71 -20.91
C CYS A 604 19.23 24.84 -20.51
N LYS A 605 20.45 24.49 -20.07
CA LYS A 605 21.49 25.45 -19.73
C LYS A 605 21.81 26.43 -20.88
N HIS A 606 21.71 25.99 -22.14
CA HIS A 606 21.99 26.85 -23.31
C HIS A 606 20.90 27.91 -23.52
N ILE A 607 19.62 27.55 -23.31
CA ILE A 607 18.52 28.51 -23.38
C ILE A 607 18.66 29.53 -22.25
N HIS A 608 18.95 29.08 -21.02
CA HIS A 608 19.19 29.98 -19.90
C HIS A 608 20.37 30.91 -20.12
N TYR A 609 21.47 30.39 -20.68
CA TYR A 609 22.64 31.18 -21.03
C TYR A 609 22.31 32.32 -22.01
N ILE A 610 21.53 32.02 -23.07
CA ILE A 610 21.05 33.04 -24.03
C ILE A 610 20.08 34.01 -23.38
N CYS A 611 19.23 33.58 -22.44
CA CYS A 611 18.32 34.48 -21.76
C CYS A 611 19.02 35.42 -20.77
N SER A 612 20.14 34.97 -20.16
CA SER A 612 20.89 35.75 -19.16
C SER A 612 21.77 36.84 -19.78
N ARG A 613 22.21 36.65 -21.03
CA ARG A 613 22.92 37.68 -21.81
C ARG A 613 21.89 38.36 -22.69
N ASN A 614 21.62 39.65 -22.48
CA ASN A 614 20.62 40.40 -23.26
C ASN A 614 20.66 39.99 -24.75
N LEU A 615 19.50 39.63 -25.32
CA LEU A 615 19.36 39.08 -26.69
C LEU A 615 20.04 39.94 -27.78
N ASN A 616 20.34 41.20 -27.46
CA ASN A 616 20.91 42.21 -28.36
C ASN A 616 22.44 42.40 -28.23
N GLU A 617 23.11 41.85 -27.22
CA GLU A 617 24.54 42.11 -26.94
C GLU A 617 25.49 40.95 -27.30
N ILE A 618 24.98 39.88 -27.92
CA ILE A 618 25.80 38.70 -28.27
C ILE A 618 26.55 38.96 -29.58
N ASN A 619 27.54 39.85 -29.55
CA ASN A 619 28.62 39.93 -30.54
C ASN A 619 29.94 40.08 -29.79
N SER A 620 30.74 39.00 -29.82
CA SER A 620 32.15 38.92 -29.43
C SER A 620 32.48 38.98 -27.93
N ALA A 621 32.78 37.81 -27.35
CA ALA A 621 33.69 37.72 -26.21
C ALA A 621 34.46 36.39 -26.28
N VAL A 622 35.72 36.46 -26.69
CA VAL A 622 36.72 35.42 -26.46
C VAL A 622 37.31 35.71 -25.07
N PRO A 623 37.22 34.81 -24.08
CA PRO A 623 37.96 34.97 -22.84
C PRO A 623 39.42 34.53 -23.06
N GLU A 624 40.36 35.41 -22.70
CA GLU A 624 41.76 35.07 -22.53
C GLU A 624 41.95 34.06 -21.37
N ASP A 625 42.98 33.25 -21.56
CA ASP A 625 43.37 32.06 -20.81
C ASP A 625 43.81 32.38 -19.38
N GLU A 626 43.02 31.99 -18.37
CA GLU A 626 43.53 31.75 -17.02
C GLU A 626 42.91 30.46 -16.44
N GLY A 627 43.81 29.50 -16.16
CA GLY A 627 43.48 28.15 -15.74
C GLY A 627 42.67 28.08 -14.45
N LEU A 628 41.62 27.26 -14.46
CA LEU A 628 40.82 26.97 -13.28
C LEU A 628 40.55 25.47 -13.14
N SER A 629 40.91 24.98 -11.96
CA SER A 629 40.75 23.63 -11.42
C SER A 629 39.32 23.10 -11.58
N VAL A 630 39.21 21.92 -12.18
CA VAL A 630 37.96 21.20 -12.44
C VAL A 630 37.73 20.16 -11.35
N HIS A 631 36.76 20.43 -10.47
CA HIS A 631 35.96 19.36 -9.88
C HIS A 631 34.51 19.82 -9.73
N SER A 632 33.61 19.22 -10.52
CA SER A 632 32.18 19.23 -10.22
C SER A 632 31.54 17.91 -10.68
N PRO A 633 30.62 17.33 -9.89
CA PRO A 633 30.21 15.93 -10.04
C PRO A 633 29.26 15.73 -11.21
N ILE A 634 29.46 14.62 -11.91
CA ILE A 634 28.51 14.03 -12.84
C ILE A 634 27.34 13.53 -12.00
N VAL A 635 26.17 14.15 -12.15
CA VAL A 635 24.95 13.71 -11.45
C VAL A 635 24.30 12.61 -12.27
N ASP A 636 24.46 11.38 -11.79
CA ASP A 636 23.80 10.18 -12.29
C ASP A 636 22.26 10.29 -12.19
N GLU A 637 21.56 9.73 -13.19
CA GLU A 637 20.09 9.58 -13.20
C GLU A 637 19.57 8.75 -12.00
N GLU A 638 20.45 8.05 -11.27
CA GLU A 638 20.12 7.26 -10.08
C GLU A 638 19.99 8.11 -8.80
N GLU A 639 20.59 9.31 -8.72
CA GLU A 639 20.47 10.19 -7.53
C GLU A 639 19.11 10.89 -7.41
N MET A 640 18.33 10.94 -8.50
CA MET A 640 16.99 11.54 -8.49
C MET A 640 16.01 10.74 -7.61
N VAL A 641 16.28 9.45 -7.41
CA VAL A 641 15.50 8.56 -6.53
C VAL A 641 15.78 8.87 -5.06
N ILE A 642 17.01 9.27 -4.71
CA ILE A 642 17.46 9.46 -3.32
C ILE A 642 17.01 10.82 -2.74
N CYS A 643 16.86 11.86 -3.58
CA CYS A 643 16.37 13.16 -3.12
C CYS A 643 14.85 13.19 -2.87
N GLU A 644 14.08 12.32 -3.54
CA GLU A 644 12.66 12.11 -3.23
C GLU A 644 12.46 11.39 -1.90
N ASP A 645 13.38 10.48 -1.53
CA ASP A 645 13.33 9.72 -0.27
C ASP A 645 13.44 10.61 0.98
N ARG A 646 14.20 11.73 0.94
CA ARG A 646 14.26 12.70 2.06
C ARG A 646 12.97 13.53 2.21
N LYS A 647 12.32 13.91 1.10
CA LYS A 647 10.99 14.56 1.11
C LYS A 647 9.85 13.56 1.41
N PHE A 648 10.12 12.26 1.34
CA PHE A 648 9.17 11.16 1.57
C PHE A 648 8.80 11.00 3.05
N LEU A 649 9.77 11.21 3.95
CA LEU A 649 9.57 11.11 5.40
C LEU A 649 8.87 12.35 5.98
N GLU A 650 9.14 13.56 5.45
CA GLU A 650 8.47 14.81 5.84
C GLU A 650 7.01 14.90 5.37
N LYS A 651 6.64 14.23 4.28
CA LYS A 651 5.24 14.19 3.79
C LYS A 651 4.33 13.34 4.66
N ALA A 652 4.83 12.24 5.22
CA ALA A 652 4.06 11.41 6.15
C ALA A 652 3.72 12.22 7.42
N THR A 653 4.70 12.96 7.96
CA THR A 653 4.51 13.80 9.14
C THR A 653 3.61 15.02 8.86
N LEU A 654 3.67 15.65 7.68
CA LEU A 654 2.80 16.80 7.37
C LEU A 654 1.32 16.41 7.18
N VAL A 655 1.04 15.27 6.54
CA VAL A 655 -0.32 14.75 6.35
C VAL A 655 -0.91 14.26 7.67
N ASP A 656 -0.08 13.66 8.53
CA ASP A 656 -0.50 13.24 9.87
C ASP A 656 -0.68 14.45 10.81
N ASN A 657 0.10 15.52 10.65
CA ASN A 657 -0.08 16.79 11.36
C ASN A 657 -1.34 17.55 10.94
N LEU A 658 -1.75 17.47 9.66
CA LEU A 658 -3.02 18.00 9.17
C LEU A 658 -4.24 17.18 9.68
N ARG A 659 -4.08 15.86 9.85
CA ARG A 659 -5.10 15.02 10.52
C ARG A 659 -5.17 15.28 12.03
N ALA A 660 -4.04 15.57 12.67
CA ALA A 660 -3.97 15.91 14.09
C ALA A 660 -4.57 17.30 14.41
N THR A 661 -4.50 18.25 13.46
CA THR A 661 -5.16 19.56 13.59
C THR A 661 -6.66 19.50 13.27
N ALA A 662 -7.10 18.60 12.39
CA ALA A 662 -8.53 18.35 12.14
C ALA A 662 -9.26 17.66 13.32
N THR A 663 -8.55 17.17 14.34
CA THR A 663 -9.13 16.50 15.52
C THR A 663 -9.28 17.41 16.74
N ARG A 664 -9.03 18.73 16.61
CA ARG A 664 -9.30 19.72 17.66
C ARG A 664 -10.09 20.93 17.15
N LYS A 665 -11.41 20.73 17.10
CA LYS A 665 -12.54 21.67 17.23
C LYS A 665 -13.63 21.22 16.26
N THR A 666 -14.79 20.88 16.81
CA THR A 666 -16.05 20.68 16.10
C THR A 666 -16.49 22.02 15.51
N THR A 667 -15.92 22.42 14.39
CA THR A 667 -16.50 23.47 13.53
C THR A 667 -17.48 22.80 12.58
N SER A 668 -18.70 23.35 12.49
CA SER A 668 -19.78 22.76 11.70
C SER A 668 -19.35 22.62 10.24
N LYS A 669 -19.89 21.59 9.56
CA LYS A 669 -19.67 21.30 8.13
C LYS A 669 -19.85 22.55 7.25
N GLU A 670 -20.73 23.45 7.67
CA GLU A 670 -21.06 24.72 7.03
C GLU A 670 -19.96 25.79 7.18
N GLU A 671 -19.26 25.82 8.32
CA GLU A 671 -18.19 26.81 8.58
C GLU A 671 -16.89 26.46 7.83
N PHE A 672 -16.63 25.17 7.63
CA PHE A 672 -15.56 24.68 6.74
C PHE A 672 -15.88 24.95 5.26
N GLN A 673 -17.12 24.72 4.84
CA GLN A 673 -17.59 25.10 3.50
C GLN A 673 -17.45 26.60 3.27
N LYS A 674 -17.85 27.43 4.23
CA LYS A 674 -17.78 28.90 4.12
C LYS A 674 -16.34 29.42 4.01
N LYS A 675 -15.40 28.87 4.80
CA LYS A 675 -13.97 29.21 4.70
C LYS A 675 -13.30 28.70 3.42
N CYS A 676 -13.75 27.57 2.88
CA CYS A 676 -13.32 27.14 1.54
C CYS A 676 -13.84 28.13 0.49
N THR A 677 -15.12 28.51 0.53
CA THR A 677 -15.72 29.46 -0.41
C THR A 677 -15.08 30.86 -0.35
N GLU A 678 -14.65 31.33 0.82
CA GLU A 678 -13.91 32.61 0.96
C GLU A 678 -12.48 32.56 0.39
N LEU A 679 -11.84 31.39 0.34
CA LEU A 679 -10.51 31.20 -0.28
C LEU A 679 -10.57 31.18 -1.83
N ILE A 680 -11.77 31.13 -2.41
CA ILE A 680 -12.05 30.68 -3.78
C ILE A 680 -12.31 31.83 -4.77
N ASN A 681 -12.41 33.07 -4.29
CA ASN A 681 -12.64 34.25 -5.15
C ASN A 681 -11.42 34.68 -6.00
N THR A 682 -10.41 33.81 -6.18
CA THR A 682 -9.17 34.11 -6.92
C THR A 682 -8.81 33.09 -8.01
N ILE A 683 -9.66 32.08 -8.27
CA ILE A 683 -9.40 30.99 -9.22
C ILE A 683 -10.52 30.99 -10.29
N SER A 684 -10.23 30.53 -11.51
CA SER A 684 -11.23 30.44 -12.56
C SER A 684 -12.43 29.56 -12.13
N PRO A 685 -13.68 29.99 -12.40
CA PRO A 685 -14.90 29.33 -11.93
C PRO A 685 -15.02 27.84 -12.34
N GLU A 686 -14.46 27.48 -13.50
CA GLU A 686 -14.59 26.15 -14.11
C GLU A 686 -13.81 25.04 -13.37
N LEU A 687 -12.70 25.38 -12.70
CA LEU A 687 -11.92 24.40 -11.93
C LEU A 687 -12.55 24.12 -10.55
N TYR A 688 -13.36 25.05 -10.05
CA TYR A 688 -14.00 24.99 -8.74
C TYR A 688 -15.19 24.01 -8.71
N ASP A 689 -16.08 24.04 -9.71
CA ASP A 689 -17.22 23.12 -9.81
C ASP A 689 -16.78 21.64 -9.90
N ASN A 690 -15.61 21.41 -10.49
CA ASN A 690 -14.95 20.11 -10.62
C ASN A 690 -14.41 19.59 -9.28
N VAL A 691 -13.87 20.48 -8.45
CA VAL A 691 -13.37 20.14 -7.11
C VAL A 691 -14.51 19.98 -6.12
N LEU A 692 -15.58 20.78 -6.23
CA LEU A 692 -16.73 20.68 -5.35
C LEU A 692 -17.53 19.41 -5.57
N SER A 693 -17.77 19.04 -6.83
CA SER A 693 -18.38 17.75 -7.17
C SER A 693 -17.50 16.59 -6.69
N PHE A 694 -16.17 16.70 -6.82
CA PHE A 694 -15.24 15.71 -6.28
C PHE A 694 -15.27 15.60 -4.75
N LEU A 695 -15.34 16.73 -4.03
CA LEU A 695 -15.46 16.76 -2.58
C LEU A 695 -16.82 16.24 -2.10
N GLN A 696 -17.90 16.51 -2.83
CA GLN A 696 -19.23 15.93 -2.59
C GLN A 696 -19.21 14.41 -2.79
N ASN A 697 -18.65 13.90 -3.89
CA ASN A 697 -18.56 12.46 -4.19
C ASN A 697 -17.56 11.71 -3.28
N ALA A 698 -16.47 12.37 -2.87
CA ALA A 698 -15.54 11.85 -1.87
C ALA A 698 -16.17 11.86 -0.46
N SER A 699 -17.02 12.86 -0.18
CA SER A 699 -17.84 12.87 1.02
C SER A 699 -18.87 11.74 0.99
N ASP A 700 -19.44 11.41 -0.17
CA ASP A 700 -20.35 10.27 -0.38
C ASP A 700 -19.66 8.92 -0.25
N SER A 701 -18.42 8.80 -0.73
CA SER A 701 -17.54 7.64 -0.48
C SER A 701 -17.22 7.47 1.01
N SER A 702 -17.29 8.55 1.81
CA SER A 702 -17.23 8.49 3.28
C SER A 702 -18.60 8.43 3.96
N HIS A 703 -19.68 8.85 3.32
CA HIS A 703 -21.05 8.84 3.84
C HIS A 703 -21.64 7.42 3.83
N PHE A 704 -21.21 6.57 2.88
CA PHE A 704 -21.54 5.13 2.86
C PHE A 704 -21.05 4.36 4.09
N LEU A 705 -19.98 4.83 4.74
CA LEU A 705 -19.49 4.21 5.98
C LEU A 705 -20.36 4.56 7.19
N SER A 706 -21.21 5.60 7.10
CA SER A 706 -22.14 5.98 8.17
C SER A 706 -23.52 5.31 8.03
N GLN A 707 -24.00 5.07 6.80
CA GLN A 707 -25.31 4.45 6.54
C GLN A 707 -25.30 2.91 6.54
N ALA A 708 -24.16 2.26 6.29
CA ALA A 708 -24.05 0.79 6.39
C ALA A 708 -24.08 0.25 7.83
N ASN A 709 -24.13 1.11 8.86
CA ASN A 709 -24.21 0.72 10.27
C ASN A 709 -25.64 0.59 10.82
N GLN A 710 -26.68 0.73 9.98
CA GLN A 710 -28.08 0.55 10.40
C GLN A 710 -28.67 -0.83 10.08
N GLU A 711 -28.00 -1.67 9.29
CA GLU A 711 -28.40 -3.06 9.10
C GLU A 711 -27.47 -4.00 9.88
N ALA A 712 -28.02 -4.64 10.90
CA ALA A 712 -27.32 -5.58 11.76
C ALA A 712 -26.71 -6.73 10.93
N VAL A 713 -25.38 -6.76 10.82
CA VAL A 713 -24.65 -7.91 10.29
C VAL A 713 -25.02 -9.16 11.13
N PRO A 714 -25.49 -10.27 10.52
CA PRO A 714 -25.90 -11.45 11.27
C PRO A 714 -24.77 -12.04 12.13
N LYS A 715 -25.07 -12.30 13.41
CA LYS A 715 -24.14 -12.77 14.46
C LYS A 715 -23.52 -14.18 14.26
N ASN A 716 -23.62 -14.79 13.09
CA ASN A 716 -23.14 -16.15 12.84
C ASN A 716 -22.24 -16.22 11.60
N LEU A 717 -20.96 -15.88 11.76
CA LEU A 717 -19.94 -16.19 10.75
C LEU A 717 -18.88 -17.12 11.34
N ASN A 718 -18.79 -18.32 10.75
CA ASN A 718 -17.81 -19.34 11.08
C ASN A 718 -16.39 -18.81 10.87
N LYS A 719 -15.59 -18.87 11.94
CA LYS A 719 -14.23 -18.33 12.05
C LYS A 719 -13.24 -19.19 11.25
N GLU A 720 -12.62 -18.65 10.20
CA GLU A 720 -11.41 -19.26 9.61
C GLU A 720 -10.12 -18.51 10.03
N PRO A 721 -9.04 -19.22 10.42
CA PRO A 721 -7.81 -18.61 10.90
C PRO A 721 -6.96 -17.99 9.76
N PRO A 722 -6.23 -16.90 10.03
CA PRO A 722 -5.48 -16.12 9.02
C PRO A 722 -4.28 -16.84 8.39
N ASN A 723 -3.90 -18.03 8.88
CA ASN A 723 -2.78 -18.82 8.37
C ASN A 723 -3.21 -19.94 7.40
N LYS A 724 -4.50 -20.04 7.06
CA LYS A 724 -4.96 -21.00 6.06
C LYS A 724 -4.59 -20.45 4.67
N LYS A 725 -3.95 -21.27 3.83
CA LYS A 725 -3.93 -21.02 2.38
C LYS A 725 -5.37 -20.76 1.97
N ILE A 726 -5.64 -19.62 1.33
CA ILE A 726 -6.96 -19.29 0.81
C ILE A 726 -7.40 -20.50 -0.02
N LYS A 727 -8.47 -21.19 0.40
CA LYS A 727 -9.12 -22.20 -0.47
C LYS A 727 -9.47 -21.51 -1.77
N THR A 728 -9.26 -22.17 -2.90
CA THR A 728 -9.60 -21.67 -4.24
C THR A 728 -10.93 -20.92 -4.21
N GLN A 729 -10.86 -19.60 -4.34
CA GLN A 729 -12.01 -18.70 -4.40
C GLN A 729 -12.52 -18.63 -5.84
N ARG A 730 -13.71 -18.06 -6.05
CA ARG A 730 -14.35 -17.91 -7.36
C ARG A 730 -13.47 -17.17 -8.38
N TYR A 731 -12.58 -16.27 -7.93
CA TYR A 731 -11.51 -15.71 -8.76
C TYR A 731 -10.33 -16.67 -8.91
N VAL A 732 -10.01 -17.01 -10.15
CA VAL A 732 -8.90 -17.90 -10.50
C VAL A 732 -7.92 -17.19 -11.42
N SER A 733 -6.62 -17.30 -11.11
CA SER A 733 -5.56 -16.88 -12.01
C SER A 733 -5.54 -17.79 -13.23
N THR A 734 -5.81 -17.24 -14.41
CA THR A 734 -5.70 -17.93 -15.70
C THR A 734 -4.26 -17.96 -16.23
N LYS A 735 -3.35 -17.19 -15.62
CA LYS A 735 -1.95 -17.07 -16.04
C LYS A 735 -1.04 -18.13 -15.42
N LYS A 736 -0.13 -18.71 -16.23
CA LYS A 736 0.95 -19.58 -15.76
C LYS A 736 2.03 -18.73 -15.06
N LYS A 737 2.49 -19.15 -13.87
CA LYS A 737 3.55 -18.45 -13.12
C LYS A 737 4.88 -18.51 -13.87
N THR A 738 5.41 -17.37 -14.27
CA THR A 738 6.76 -17.25 -14.85
C THR A 738 7.76 -16.86 -13.77
N SER A 739 8.89 -17.56 -13.68
CA SER A 739 9.99 -17.22 -12.76
C SER A 739 10.78 -16.02 -13.30
N GLN A 740 11.03 -15.03 -12.44
CA GLN A 740 11.94 -13.92 -12.76
C GLN A 740 13.37 -14.42 -12.59
N LYS A 741 14.14 -14.49 -13.69
CA LYS A 741 15.60 -14.71 -13.66
C LYS A 741 16.34 -13.40 -13.34
N ALA A 742 17.51 -13.54 -12.72
CA ALA A 742 18.38 -12.45 -12.29
C ALA A 742 18.81 -11.53 -13.45
N SER A 743 18.96 -10.24 -13.14
CA SER A 743 19.38 -9.18 -14.07
C SER A 743 20.91 -9.13 -14.13
N THR A 744 21.50 -9.29 -15.32
CA THR A 744 22.89 -8.88 -15.61
C THR A 744 22.96 -7.35 -15.74
N THR A 745 24.01 -6.75 -15.20
CA THR A 745 24.13 -5.29 -15.03
C THR A 745 24.89 -4.68 -16.20
N PHE A 746 24.18 -4.15 -17.21
CA PHE A 746 24.77 -3.34 -18.28
C PHE A 746 24.87 -1.86 -17.85
N ARG A 747 26.05 -1.24 -18.01
CA ARG A 747 26.26 0.21 -17.85
C ARG A 747 25.83 0.92 -19.13
N LYS A 748 25.07 2.02 -19.02
CA LYS A 748 24.72 2.87 -20.19
C LYS A 748 26.00 3.53 -20.75
N PRO A 749 26.20 3.57 -22.08
CA PRO A 749 27.36 4.25 -22.64
C PRO A 749 27.29 5.76 -22.38
N THR A 750 28.46 6.38 -22.15
CA THR A 750 28.57 7.85 -22.03
C THR A 750 28.35 8.54 -23.37
N GLN A 751 28.14 9.85 -23.36
CA GLN A 751 28.01 10.62 -24.61
C GLN A 751 29.28 10.54 -25.47
N GLU A 752 30.46 10.59 -24.85
CA GLU A 752 31.75 10.43 -25.53
C GLU A 752 31.92 9.02 -26.13
N GLU A 753 31.55 7.97 -25.38
CA GLU A 753 31.55 6.59 -25.89
C GLU A 753 30.61 6.46 -27.10
N CYS A 754 29.44 7.12 -27.06
CA CYS A 754 28.52 7.13 -28.19
C CYS A 754 29.06 7.89 -29.40
N GLN A 755 29.75 9.01 -29.20
CA GLN A 755 30.39 9.75 -30.29
C GLN A 755 31.50 8.93 -30.94
N SER A 756 32.31 8.22 -30.16
CA SER A 756 33.35 7.33 -30.67
C SER A 756 32.75 6.20 -31.52
N ILE A 757 31.70 5.53 -31.01
CA ILE A 757 30.99 4.48 -31.75
C ILE A 757 30.36 5.05 -33.03
N SER A 758 29.69 6.19 -32.95
CA SER A 758 29.02 6.82 -34.09
C SER A 758 30.03 7.23 -35.16
N SER A 759 31.14 7.84 -34.76
CA SER A 759 32.23 8.22 -35.67
C SER A 759 32.82 6.99 -36.37
N SER A 760 33.06 5.89 -35.64
CA SER A 760 33.54 4.63 -36.21
C SER A 760 32.58 4.06 -37.26
N LEU A 761 31.28 4.02 -36.95
CA LEU A 761 30.24 3.55 -37.88
C LEU A 761 30.17 4.42 -39.14
N ILE A 762 30.19 5.75 -38.98
CA ILE A 762 30.09 6.70 -40.09
C ILE A 762 31.36 6.69 -40.96
N LEU A 763 32.55 6.61 -40.36
CA LEU A 763 33.83 6.52 -41.08
C LEU A 763 33.92 5.24 -41.91
N THR A 764 33.43 4.11 -41.36
CA THR A 764 33.41 2.81 -42.06
C THR A 764 32.44 2.83 -43.24
N ALA A 765 31.34 3.59 -43.14
CA ALA A 765 30.43 3.81 -44.26
C ALA A 765 31.09 4.64 -45.38
N LYS A 766 31.88 5.68 -45.05
CA LYS A 766 32.56 6.55 -46.03
C LYS A 766 33.71 5.85 -46.76
N THR A 767 34.53 5.09 -46.04
CA THR A 767 35.69 4.35 -46.61
C THR A 767 35.33 3.18 -47.53
N LYS A 768 34.04 2.83 -47.64
CA LYS A 768 33.53 1.80 -48.56
C LYS A 768 32.75 2.38 -49.74
N GLN A 769 32.56 3.70 -49.79
CA GLN A 769 31.92 4.41 -50.91
C GLN A 769 32.94 5.06 -51.86
N GLU A 770 34.18 5.21 -51.41
CA GLU A 770 35.39 5.38 -52.23
C GLU A 770 35.90 4.00 -52.67
#